data_AF-A0A2T3FXP4-F1
#
_entry.id   AF-A0A2T3FXP4-F1
#
_cell.length_a   1.000
_cell.length_b   1.000
_cell.length_c   1.000
_cell.angle_alpha   90.00
_cell.angle_beta   90.00
_cell.angle_gamma   90.00
#
_symmetry.space_group_name_H-M   'P 1'
#
loop_
_entity.id
_entity.type
_entity.pdbx_description
1 polymer ?
#
loop_
_entity_poly.entity_id
_entity_poly.type
_entity_poly.pdbx_seq_one_letter_code
_entity_poly.pdbx_strand_id
1 'polypeptide(L)'
;MDSKKIGKVIAKRRKEKGMTQGELAERLSVSNKTISKWETGAGLPDISILVDLASVLDISVDDLLKGKENKVQNILYEKNFLIKKKYYKKYLRDHYFESKAYWLFNFIGIMFILGGFAFLPLQQYIHHYVDILGKSFIVLGIILILFPFIQIFFKSNTFKEREVFYTFKDNGMIYQEDEEEIFYSFPQFKRINYKDFILLKKDQKILFVDLNDLDQLENDIKETKIKKSSFLISLFTSVIGCSLLVLQLGYLVILKRFEFEYIHSMNQIIFNLIILCCFFINYCLIKKKKIKIQYALIGCLVFVVISIFGFQYFQKDEEISSFSSNLKNRAVLKYDDNDHRLDIYHYTYLCFARKSDTVSTEIKGYHGKWLTNDCYVFTYNNEENQKKVYVSTFGDRGDGISYFNIFPTLQGEWFNKNNGETKTYLKENAGQLTLKIKNKTQYFDADETKQNGTIALTLSKDEEAQYIIALDENCILNEDNLLDKNGTIQIYNLQKDSSVTLYCGTYKEDKKEQEEIDNDYRKQAKELVNKMVAYLKKDSTLPDFDDRESLFKVPSSSNDFYVVTRDAYFHSLKLFKQDEAQETGQIKQIKVLAGDINDFYVEMTYTSTITYLGETETMDITYHYRIKKGKDCYLVAFVGYRVPGDIGLVKCDPVIEKDVSTNEDYAYSVGGQ
;
A
#
# COMPACT_ATOMS: atom_id res chain seq x y z
N MET A 1 -57.06 46.03 42.57
CA MET A 1 -56.94 45.92 44.04
C MET A 1 -58.01 44.96 44.53
N ASP A 2 -57.65 43.95 45.31
CA ASP A 2 -58.59 42.98 45.88
C ASP A 2 -58.76 43.30 47.37
N SER A 3 -59.92 43.83 47.75
CA SER A 3 -60.19 44.28 49.12
C SER A 3 -60.12 43.16 50.15
N LYS A 4 -60.43 41.92 49.78
CA LYS A 4 -60.32 40.76 50.68
C LYS A 4 -58.86 40.39 50.93
N LYS A 5 -57.99 40.49 49.92
CA LYS A 5 -56.55 40.23 50.10
C LYS A 5 -55.88 41.30 50.96
N ILE A 6 -56.20 42.57 50.71
CA ILE A 6 -55.69 43.70 51.50
C ILE A 6 -56.14 43.56 52.96
N GLY A 7 -57.43 43.29 53.19
CA GLY A 7 -57.97 43.08 54.53
C GLY A 7 -57.30 41.95 55.31
N LYS A 8 -57.01 40.82 54.65
CA LYS A 8 -56.26 39.71 55.25
C LYS A 8 -54.84 40.11 55.65
N VAL A 9 -54.14 40.87 54.80
CA VAL A 9 -52.78 41.36 55.08
C VAL A 9 -52.78 42.31 56.28
N ILE A 10 -53.73 43.25 56.35
CA ILE A 10 -53.90 44.17 57.49
C ILE A 10 -54.11 43.37 58.78
N ALA A 11 -55.06 42.43 58.79
CA ALA A 11 -55.39 41.65 59.97
C ALA A 11 -54.23 40.77 60.45
N LYS A 12 -53.48 40.19 59.50
CA LYS A 12 -52.32 39.35 59.79
C LYS A 12 -51.17 40.16 60.39
N ARG A 13 -50.77 41.26 59.73
CA ARG A 13 -49.69 42.13 60.23
C ARG A 13 -49.99 42.75 61.58
N ARG A 14 -51.24 43.17 61.79
CA ARG A 14 -51.69 43.66 63.10
C ARG A 14 -51.49 42.61 64.19
N LYS A 15 -51.90 41.37 63.93
CA LYS A 15 -51.74 40.24 64.87
C LYS A 15 -50.28 39.86 65.09
N GLU A 16 -49.45 39.88 64.04
CA GLU A 16 -48.00 39.63 64.14
C GLU A 16 -47.31 40.65 65.04
N LYS A 17 -47.80 41.89 65.05
CA LYS A 17 -47.35 42.96 65.96
C LYS A 17 -48.03 42.94 67.34
N GLY A 18 -48.86 41.93 67.63
CA GLY A 18 -49.54 41.77 68.91
C GLY A 18 -50.62 42.81 69.21
N MET A 19 -51.07 43.59 68.22
CA MET A 19 -52.03 44.69 68.43
C MET A 19 -53.47 44.21 68.36
N THR A 20 -54.37 44.77 69.17
CA THR A 20 -55.84 44.64 69.01
C THR A 20 -56.35 45.57 67.88
N GLN A 21 -57.56 45.32 67.35
CA GLN A 21 -58.15 46.22 66.34
C GLN A 21 -58.35 47.64 66.90
N GLY A 22 -58.64 47.77 68.20
CA GLY A 22 -58.78 49.07 68.89
C GLY A 22 -57.44 49.82 68.96
N GLU A 23 -56.35 49.12 69.27
CA GLU A 23 -55.00 49.73 69.32
C GLU A 23 -54.52 50.18 67.94
N LEU A 24 -54.80 49.42 66.88
CA LEU A 24 -54.50 49.86 65.52
C LEU A 24 -55.36 51.08 65.13
N ALA A 25 -56.63 51.10 65.57
CA ALA A 25 -57.53 52.21 65.30
C ALA A 25 -57.08 53.50 65.98
N GLU A 26 -56.63 53.42 67.24
CA GLU A 26 -56.08 54.54 68.00
C GLU A 26 -54.83 55.12 67.33
N ARG A 27 -53.88 54.25 66.94
CA ARG A 27 -52.65 54.66 66.24
C ARG A 27 -52.89 55.35 64.90
N LEU A 28 -54.01 55.04 64.24
CA LEU A 28 -54.39 55.62 62.96
C LEU A 28 -55.47 56.71 63.09
N SER A 29 -55.86 57.08 64.32
CA SER A 29 -56.93 58.04 64.60
C SER A 29 -58.24 57.74 63.86
N VAL A 30 -58.62 56.46 63.76
CA VAL A 30 -59.87 55.99 63.16
C VAL A 30 -60.72 55.20 64.16
N SER A 31 -61.98 54.93 63.83
CA SER A 31 -62.83 54.08 64.67
C SER A 31 -62.44 52.61 64.56
N ASN A 32 -62.58 51.85 65.65
CA ASN A 32 -62.38 50.39 65.65
C ASN A 32 -63.26 49.68 64.59
N LYS A 33 -64.47 50.19 64.36
CA LYS A 33 -65.38 49.73 63.30
C LYS A 33 -64.79 49.90 61.89
N THR A 34 -63.95 50.93 61.69
CA THR A 34 -63.24 51.18 60.42
C THR A 34 -62.18 50.12 60.15
N ILE A 35 -61.35 49.78 61.15
CA ILE A 35 -60.36 48.69 61.04
C ILE A 35 -61.04 47.35 60.76
N SER A 36 -62.12 47.04 61.48
CA SER A 36 -62.90 45.81 61.24
C SER A 36 -63.43 45.73 59.81
N LYS A 37 -63.93 46.84 59.23
CA LYS A 37 -64.40 46.87 57.83
C LYS A 37 -63.28 46.59 56.84
N TRP A 38 -62.08 47.12 57.08
CA TRP A 38 -60.92 46.87 56.23
C TRP A 38 -60.49 45.41 56.31
N GLU A 39 -60.37 44.85 57.52
CA GLU A 39 -59.93 43.46 57.74
C GLU A 39 -60.89 42.43 57.14
N THR A 40 -62.20 42.69 57.12
CA THR A 40 -63.20 41.81 56.48
C THR A 40 -63.36 42.05 54.98
N GLY A 41 -62.61 43.00 54.40
CA GLY A 41 -62.69 43.37 52.99
C GLY A 41 -63.98 44.10 52.59
N ALA A 42 -64.76 44.58 53.56
CA ALA A 42 -66.02 45.30 53.39
C ALA A 42 -65.83 46.82 53.16
N GLY A 43 -64.57 47.27 53.12
CA GLY A 43 -64.14 48.62 52.77
C GLY A 43 -62.63 48.65 52.57
N LEU A 44 -62.09 49.74 52.04
CA LEU A 44 -60.64 49.95 51.85
C LEU A 44 -60.16 51.16 52.67
N PRO A 45 -58.89 51.18 53.09
CA PRO A 45 -58.27 52.38 53.66
C PRO A 45 -58.25 53.50 52.62
N ASP A 46 -58.52 54.72 53.08
CA ASP A 46 -58.40 55.91 52.25
C ASP A 46 -56.91 56.17 51.95
N ILE A 47 -56.65 56.80 50.80
CA ILE A 47 -55.30 57.10 50.32
C ILE A 47 -54.50 57.94 51.32
N SER A 48 -55.18 58.81 52.07
CA SER A 48 -54.62 59.64 53.13
C SER A 48 -54.05 58.83 54.30
N ILE A 49 -54.59 57.63 54.57
CA ILE A 49 -54.21 56.77 55.70
C ILE A 49 -53.28 55.63 55.26
N LEU A 50 -53.13 55.37 53.95
CA LEU A 50 -52.34 54.23 53.45
C LEU A 50 -50.87 54.28 53.87
N VAL A 51 -50.25 55.47 53.91
CA VAL A 51 -48.84 55.63 54.30
C VAL A 51 -48.66 55.32 55.78
N ASP A 52 -49.53 55.87 56.63
CA ASP A 52 -49.49 55.65 58.08
C ASP A 52 -49.81 54.20 58.44
N LEU A 53 -50.81 53.61 57.78
CA LEU A 53 -51.17 52.20 57.93
C LEU A 53 -50.01 51.29 57.53
N ALA A 54 -49.35 51.57 56.40
CA ALA A 54 -48.20 50.81 55.93
C ALA A 54 -47.01 50.93 56.92
N SER A 55 -46.77 52.13 57.45
CA SER A 55 -45.75 52.39 58.46
C SER A 55 -46.02 51.65 59.78
N VAL A 56 -47.25 51.75 60.32
CA VAL A 56 -47.65 51.07 61.56
C VAL A 56 -47.59 49.55 61.41
N LEU A 57 -47.83 49.01 60.22
CA LEU A 57 -47.77 47.57 59.93
C LEU A 57 -46.39 47.09 59.45
N ASP A 58 -45.41 47.98 59.28
CA ASP A 58 -44.07 47.69 58.75
C ASP A 58 -44.11 46.89 57.43
N ILE A 59 -44.82 47.46 56.45
CA ILE A 59 -44.93 46.95 55.09
C ILE A 59 -44.89 48.12 54.10
N SER A 60 -44.46 47.91 52.86
CA SER A 60 -44.55 48.96 51.83
C SER A 60 -46.01 49.20 51.41
N VAL A 61 -46.34 50.43 51.02
CA VAL A 61 -47.67 50.77 50.48
C VAL A 61 -48.00 49.92 49.23
N ASP A 62 -47.01 49.68 48.37
CA ASP A 62 -47.17 48.87 47.16
C ASP A 62 -47.53 47.40 47.50
N ASP A 63 -46.85 46.80 48.49
CA ASP A 63 -47.13 45.43 48.93
C ASP A 63 -48.48 45.31 49.63
N LEU A 64 -48.83 46.31 50.45
CA LEU A 64 -50.14 46.41 51.09
C LEU A 64 -51.27 46.42 50.05
N LEU A 65 -51.14 47.24 49.01
CA LEU A 65 -52.14 47.38 47.94
C LEU A 65 -52.21 46.17 46.99
N LYS A 66 -51.09 45.46 46.80
CA LYS A 66 -51.03 44.21 46.04
C LYS A 66 -51.48 43.00 46.85
N GLY A 67 -51.66 43.13 48.17
CA GLY A 67 -52.00 42.04 49.07
C GLY A 67 -50.90 40.98 49.15
N LYS A 68 -49.64 41.40 48.99
CA LYS A 68 -48.47 40.51 48.99
C LYS A 68 -47.92 40.34 50.40
N GLU A 69 -47.73 39.10 50.80
CA GLU A 69 -47.05 38.76 52.05
C GLU A 69 -45.53 38.84 51.83
N ASN A 70 -44.88 39.93 52.25
CA ASN A 70 -43.42 39.96 52.31
C ASN A 70 -42.94 39.36 53.63
N LYS A 71 -42.43 38.12 53.60
CA LYS A 71 -41.61 37.60 54.70
C LYS A 71 -40.30 38.39 54.71
N VAL A 72 -40.20 39.38 55.58
CA VAL A 72 -38.89 39.91 55.97
C VAL A 72 -38.26 38.87 56.90
N GLN A 73 -37.57 37.91 56.29
CA GLN A 73 -36.54 37.11 56.95
C GLN A 73 -35.24 37.43 56.24
N ASN A 74 -34.46 38.33 56.85
CA ASN A 74 -33.03 38.49 56.61
C ASN A 74 -32.30 37.22 57.09
N ILE A 75 -32.40 36.15 56.32
CA ILE A 75 -31.41 35.09 56.33
C ILE A 75 -30.95 35.00 54.88
N LEU A 76 -29.70 35.40 54.65
CA LEU A 76 -28.96 35.09 53.44
C LEU A 76 -29.18 33.59 53.16
N TYR A 77 -29.92 33.25 52.08
CA TYR A 77 -30.07 31.84 51.69
C TYR A 77 -28.70 31.36 51.24
N GLU A 78 -28.01 30.67 52.13
CA GLU A 78 -26.79 29.96 51.83
C GLU A 78 -27.14 28.84 50.84
N LYS A 79 -26.72 29.01 49.59
CA LYS A 79 -26.91 28.02 48.53
C LYS A 79 -25.74 27.05 48.56
N ASN A 80 -25.99 25.78 48.30
CA ASN A 80 -24.96 24.76 48.22
C ASN A 80 -24.91 24.09 46.84
N PHE A 81 -23.70 23.76 46.38
CA PHE A 81 -23.49 23.03 45.14
C PHE A 81 -22.48 21.90 45.34
N LEU A 82 -22.87 20.67 45.03
CA LEU A 82 -21.98 19.50 45.10
C LEU A 82 -21.13 19.39 43.83
N ILE A 83 -19.82 19.65 43.97
CA ILE A 83 -18.87 19.50 42.86
C ILE A 83 -18.55 18.02 42.68
N LYS A 84 -19.35 17.33 41.86
CA LYS A 84 -19.12 15.94 41.48
C LYS A 84 -17.86 15.81 40.60
N LYS A 85 -17.14 14.70 40.71
CA LYS A 85 -15.96 14.35 39.89
C LYS A 85 -16.27 14.42 38.40
N LYS A 86 -17.50 14.09 37.99
CA LYS A 86 -17.97 14.21 36.60
C LYS A 86 -17.98 15.67 36.10
N TYR A 87 -18.33 16.64 36.95
CA TYR A 87 -18.35 18.06 36.60
C TYR A 87 -16.93 18.61 36.50
N TYR A 88 -16.08 18.28 37.46
CA TYR A 88 -14.67 18.66 37.45
C TYR A 88 -13.90 18.07 36.25
N LYS A 89 -14.14 16.78 35.92
CA LYS A 89 -13.57 16.14 34.72
C LYS A 89 -14.04 16.81 33.43
N LYS A 90 -15.32 17.19 33.33
CA LYS A 90 -15.89 17.91 32.18
C LYS A 90 -15.25 19.29 32.02
N TYR A 91 -15.09 20.02 33.13
CA TYR A 91 -14.36 21.30 33.17
C TYR A 91 -12.91 21.14 32.71
N LEU A 92 -12.15 20.21 33.30
CA LEU A 92 -10.74 19.98 32.95
C LEU A 92 -10.59 19.67 31.46
N ARG A 93 -11.45 18.80 30.93
CA ARG A 93 -11.45 18.44 29.52
C ARG A 93 -11.63 19.66 28.63
N ASP A 94 -12.69 20.43 28.85
CA ASP A 94 -13.02 21.58 28.00
C ASP A 94 -11.95 22.69 28.15
N HIS A 95 -11.39 22.88 29.35
CA HIS A 95 -10.30 23.83 29.58
C HIS A 95 -8.97 23.42 28.94
N TYR A 96 -8.59 22.14 29.03
CA TYR A 96 -7.38 21.62 28.39
C TYR A 96 -7.47 21.68 26.86
N PHE A 97 -8.62 21.32 26.27
CA PHE A 97 -8.81 21.42 24.82
C PHE A 97 -8.85 22.85 24.29
N GLU A 98 -9.11 23.85 25.13
CA GLU A 98 -8.98 25.26 24.77
C GLU A 98 -7.58 25.84 25.03
N SER A 99 -6.73 25.10 25.75
CA SER A 99 -5.38 25.53 26.04
C SER A 99 -4.52 25.48 24.78
N LYS A 100 -3.80 26.58 24.51
CA LYS A 100 -2.78 26.62 23.45
C LYS A 100 -1.71 25.55 23.64
N ALA A 101 -1.42 25.16 24.90
CA ALA A 101 -0.44 24.14 25.20
C ALA A 101 -0.88 22.74 24.73
N TYR A 102 -2.16 22.37 24.89
CA TYR A 102 -2.69 21.10 24.41
C TYR A 102 -2.44 20.93 22.91
N TRP A 103 -2.77 21.96 22.16
CA TRP A 103 -2.61 21.95 20.71
C TRP A 103 -1.17 22.01 20.26
N LEU A 104 -0.30 22.70 21.00
CA LEU A 104 1.14 22.67 20.77
C LEU A 104 1.72 21.26 20.96
N PHE A 105 1.36 20.55 22.05
CA PHE A 105 1.81 19.17 22.28
C PHE A 105 1.31 18.20 21.21
N ASN A 106 0.06 18.32 20.79
CA ASN A 106 -0.48 17.50 19.69
C ASN A 106 0.21 17.81 18.36
N PHE A 107 0.44 19.08 18.05
CA PHE A 107 1.15 19.51 16.86
C PHE A 107 2.58 18.94 16.83
N ILE A 108 3.33 19.09 17.92
CA ILE A 108 4.68 18.53 18.05
C ILE A 108 4.60 17.00 17.91
N GLY A 109 3.64 16.33 18.57
CA GLY A 109 3.48 14.88 18.45
C GLY A 109 3.25 14.41 17.01
N ILE A 110 2.39 15.10 16.26
CA ILE A 110 2.16 14.81 14.83
C ILE A 110 3.43 15.03 14.01
N MET A 111 4.20 16.09 14.27
CA MET A 111 5.48 16.35 13.60
C MET A 111 6.49 15.22 13.85
N PHE A 112 6.57 14.72 15.09
CA PHE A 112 7.44 13.61 15.45
C PHE A 112 7.03 12.30 14.74
N ILE A 113 5.73 12.02 14.63
CA ILE A 113 5.22 10.86 13.90
C ILE A 113 5.56 10.96 12.41
N LEU A 114 5.26 12.10 11.78
CA LEU A 114 5.53 12.30 10.35
C LEU A 114 7.03 12.29 10.04
N GLY A 115 7.84 12.90 10.91
CA GLY A 115 9.30 12.82 10.84
C GLY A 115 9.78 11.36 10.90
N GLY A 116 9.28 10.57 11.86
CA GLY A 116 9.60 9.15 11.96
C GLY A 116 9.23 8.34 10.71
N PHE A 117 8.05 8.59 10.12
CA PHE A 117 7.66 7.96 8.84
C PHE A 117 8.56 8.39 7.68
N ALA A 118 9.06 9.63 7.66
CA ALA A 118 9.99 10.10 6.64
C ALA A 118 11.38 9.44 6.75
N PHE A 119 11.74 8.87 7.92
CA PHE A 119 12.97 8.12 8.11
C PHE A 119 12.89 6.65 7.66
N LEU A 120 11.70 6.06 7.57
CA LEU A 120 11.53 4.65 7.15
C LEU A 120 12.13 4.34 5.75
N PRO A 121 11.98 5.19 4.72
CA PRO A 121 12.59 4.94 3.41
C PRO A 121 14.12 4.91 3.44
N LEU A 122 14.75 5.61 4.40
CA LEU A 122 16.21 5.64 4.55
C LEU A 122 16.75 4.33 5.15
N GLN A 123 15.89 3.48 5.74
CA GLN A 123 16.26 2.20 6.34
C GLN A 123 16.94 1.25 5.35
N GLN A 124 16.49 1.23 4.08
CA GLN A 124 17.07 0.36 3.05
C GLN A 124 18.50 0.76 2.65
N TYR A 125 18.94 1.97 3.01
CA TYR A 125 20.16 2.58 2.46
C TYR A 125 21.20 2.95 3.52
N ILE A 126 20.77 3.17 4.76
CA ILE A 126 21.65 3.52 5.88
C ILE A 126 21.41 2.44 6.93
N HIS A 127 22.37 1.53 7.09
CA HIS A 127 22.34 0.34 7.98
C HIS A 127 21.52 0.53 9.28
N HIS A 128 20.85 -0.54 9.73
CA HIS A 128 19.92 -0.75 10.86
C HIS A 128 19.66 0.34 11.94
N TYR A 129 20.60 1.22 12.27
CA TYR A 129 20.47 2.26 13.31
C TYR A 129 19.39 3.33 13.02
N VAL A 130 19.06 3.59 11.75
CA VAL A 130 18.03 4.57 11.39
C VAL A 130 16.61 4.08 11.72
N ASP A 131 16.40 2.75 11.76
CA ASP A 131 15.12 2.13 12.12
C ASP A 131 14.73 2.42 13.58
N ILE A 132 15.69 2.29 14.50
CA ILE A 132 15.49 2.56 15.92
C ILE A 132 15.16 4.04 16.14
N LEU A 133 15.85 4.93 15.44
CA LEU A 133 15.57 6.37 15.49
C LEU A 133 14.16 6.69 14.97
N GLY A 134 13.79 6.23 13.77
CA GLY A 134 12.47 6.46 13.19
C GLY A 134 11.33 5.95 14.08
N LYS A 135 11.44 4.71 14.59
CA LYS A 135 10.48 4.15 15.55
C LYS A 135 10.43 4.95 16.85
N SER A 136 11.56 5.41 17.36
CA SER A 136 11.62 6.25 18.57
C SER A 136 10.92 7.60 18.37
N PHE A 137 11.06 8.22 17.20
CA PHE A 137 10.32 9.45 16.84
C PHE A 137 8.81 9.21 16.84
N ILE A 138 8.34 8.09 16.27
CA ILE A 138 6.90 7.74 16.26
C ILE A 138 6.38 7.52 17.68
N VAL A 139 7.10 6.74 18.50
CA VAL A 139 6.71 6.47 19.90
C VAL A 139 6.67 7.77 20.71
N LEU A 140 7.68 8.62 20.57
CA LEU A 140 7.71 9.93 21.24
C LEU A 140 6.54 10.81 20.81
N GLY A 141 6.20 10.80 19.52
CA GLY A 141 5.04 11.52 19.01
C GLY A 141 3.71 11.02 19.58
N ILE A 142 3.52 9.71 19.71
CA ILE A 142 2.34 9.11 20.36
C ILE A 142 2.26 9.52 21.84
N ILE A 143 3.38 9.48 22.56
CA ILE A 143 3.45 9.90 23.97
C ILE A 143 3.02 11.37 24.10
N LEU A 144 3.50 12.26 23.23
CA LEU A 144 3.15 13.68 23.25
C LEU A 144 1.65 13.93 22.98
N ILE A 145 1.02 13.15 22.12
CA ILE A 145 -0.44 13.22 21.86
C ILE A 145 -1.25 12.72 23.05
N LEU A 146 -0.79 11.65 23.72
CA LEU A 146 -1.48 11.06 24.88
C LEU A 146 -1.25 11.84 26.18
N PHE A 147 -0.14 12.58 26.30
CA PHE A 147 0.26 13.28 27.51
C PHE A 147 -0.84 14.18 28.13
N PRO A 148 -1.60 14.99 27.37
CA PRO A 148 -2.68 15.79 27.94
C PRO A 148 -3.84 14.94 28.50
N PHE A 149 -4.16 13.80 27.86
CA PHE A 149 -5.18 12.88 28.35
C PHE A 149 -4.77 12.23 29.67
N ILE A 150 -3.48 11.86 29.77
CA ILE A 150 -2.87 11.35 31.00
C ILE A 150 -2.99 12.39 32.12
N GLN A 151 -2.67 13.67 31.84
CA GLN A 151 -2.84 14.74 32.83
C GLN A 151 -4.29 14.93 33.29
N ILE A 152 -5.25 14.90 32.36
CA ILE A 152 -6.69 14.98 32.69
C ILE A 152 -7.09 13.79 33.56
N PHE A 153 -6.65 12.58 33.19
CA PHE A 153 -6.93 11.35 33.94
C PHE A 153 -6.45 11.47 35.39
N PHE A 154 -5.16 11.77 35.61
CA PHE A 154 -4.60 11.91 36.95
C PHE A 154 -5.29 13.01 37.77
N LYS A 155 -5.41 14.24 37.23
CA LYS A 155 -6.06 15.35 37.95
C LYS A 155 -7.52 15.08 38.28
N SER A 156 -8.26 14.44 37.37
CA SER A 156 -9.65 14.08 37.63
C SER A 156 -9.75 12.97 38.67
N ASN A 157 -8.79 12.04 38.71
CA ASN A 157 -8.82 10.92 39.64
C ASN A 157 -8.42 11.30 41.07
N THR A 158 -7.51 12.27 41.22
CA THR A 158 -7.10 12.83 42.52
C THR A 158 -8.11 13.80 43.13
N PHE A 159 -9.11 14.26 42.35
CA PHE A 159 -10.12 15.19 42.82
C PHE A 159 -11.11 14.51 43.77
N LYS A 160 -11.26 15.07 44.97
CA LYS A 160 -12.28 14.66 45.96
C LYS A 160 -13.52 15.52 45.79
N GLU A 161 -14.68 14.88 45.73
CA GLU A 161 -15.96 15.58 45.68
C GLU A 161 -16.18 16.35 46.99
N ARG A 162 -16.72 17.56 46.88
CA ARG A 162 -16.99 18.43 48.02
C ARG A 162 -18.17 19.34 47.72
N GLU A 163 -18.89 19.70 48.76
CA GLU A 163 -19.90 20.75 48.70
C GLU A 163 -19.23 22.12 48.83
N VAL A 164 -19.75 23.08 48.08
CA VAL A 164 -19.35 24.48 48.19
C VAL A 164 -20.59 25.29 48.51
N PHE A 165 -20.44 26.24 49.42
CA PHE A 165 -21.52 27.12 49.86
C PHE A 165 -21.26 28.52 49.31
N TYR A 166 -22.32 29.18 48.84
CA TYR A 166 -22.23 30.54 48.38
C TYR A 166 -23.54 31.31 48.57
N THR A 167 -23.41 32.62 48.72
CA THR A 167 -24.56 33.52 48.76
C THR A 167 -24.34 34.73 47.87
N PHE A 168 -25.39 35.12 47.15
CA PHE A 168 -25.38 36.33 46.32
C PHE A 168 -25.61 37.58 47.17
N LYS A 169 -24.79 38.60 46.97
CA LYS A 169 -24.86 39.87 47.72
C LYS A 169 -24.48 41.03 46.80
N ASP A 170 -25.41 41.96 46.61
CA ASP A 170 -25.25 43.14 45.76
C ASP A 170 -24.70 42.77 44.37
N ASN A 171 -23.55 43.34 43.97
CA ASN A 171 -22.85 43.06 42.70
C ASN A 171 -21.79 41.95 42.81
N GLY A 172 -22.02 40.95 43.66
CA GLY A 172 -21.06 39.87 43.89
C GLY A 172 -21.63 38.66 44.62
N MET A 173 -20.74 37.78 45.03
CA MET A 173 -21.08 36.58 45.81
C MET A 173 -20.05 36.33 46.90
N ILE A 174 -20.51 35.89 48.06
CA ILE A 174 -19.66 35.29 49.09
C ILE A 174 -19.58 33.80 48.76
N TYR A 175 -18.37 33.26 48.65
CA TYR A 175 -18.15 31.85 48.32
C TYR A 175 -17.19 31.26 49.35
N GLN A 176 -17.58 30.15 49.96
CA GLN A 176 -16.85 29.53 51.06
C GLN A 176 -15.76 28.59 50.53
N GLU A 177 -14.52 28.84 50.91
CA GLU A 177 -13.35 28.05 50.53
C GLU A 177 -12.51 27.73 51.74
N ASP A 178 -12.24 26.43 51.96
CA ASP A 178 -11.36 25.96 53.05
C ASP A 178 -11.71 26.59 54.42
N GLU A 179 -13.02 26.71 54.69
CA GLU A 179 -13.63 27.33 55.89
C GLU A 179 -13.56 28.87 55.97
N GLU A 180 -13.01 29.55 54.97
CA GLU A 180 -13.00 31.01 54.85
C GLU A 180 -14.10 31.51 53.90
N GLU A 181 -14.80 32.58 54.31
CA GLU A 181 -15.75 33.30 53.44
C GLU A 181 -15.03 34.36 52.62
N ILE A 182 -15.02 34.20 51.30
CA ILE A 182 -14.37 35.14 50.39
C ILE A 182 -15.42 35.83 49.51
N PHE A 183 -15.42 37.17 49.51
CA PHE A 183 -16.29 37.96 48.63
C PHE A 183 -15.69 38.15 47.24
N TYR A 184 -16.46 37.81 46.22
CA TYR A 184 -16.12 37.88 44.81
C TYR A 184 -17.05 38.83 44.07
N SER A 185 -16.48 39.90 43.52
CA SER A 185 -17.24 40.90 42.74
C SER A 185 -17.49 40.41 41.31
N PHE A 186 -18.75 40.41 40.85
CA PHE A 186 -19.19 39.89 39.55
C PHE A 186 -18.54 40.51 38.32
N PRO A 187 -18.29 41.84 38.24
CA PRO A 187 -17.58 42.45 37.12
C PRO A 187 -16.20 41.86 36.83
N GLN A 188 -15.62 41.12 37.79
CA GLN A 188 -14.30 40.51 37.66
C GLN A 188 -14.34 39.10 37.07
N PHE A 189 -15.51 38.46 37.00
CA PHE A 189 -15.66 37.08 36.58
C PHE A 189 -16.23 36.96 35.17
N LYS A 190 -15.82 35.90 34.46
CA LYS A 190 -16.44 35.47 33.21
C LYS A 190 -17.32 34.26 33.48
N ARG A 191 -18.56 34.30 32.97
CA ARG A 191 -19.52 33.20 33.05
C ARG A 191 -19.34 32.23 31.89
N ILE A 192 -19.27 30.93 32.20
CA ILE A 192 -19.26 29.83 31.24
C ILE A 192 -20.39 28.85 31.62
N ASN A 193 -21.33 28.65 30.72
CA ASN A 193 -22.51 27.82 30.95
C ASN A 193 -22.27 26.37 30.50
N TYR A 194 -22.51 25.41 31.39
CA TYR A 194 -22.60 23.99 31.07
C TYR A 194 -24.05 23.51 31.27
N LYS A 195 -24.38 22.35 30.69
CA LYS A 195 -25.73 21.76 30.79
C LYS A 195 -26.22 21.48 32.22
N ASP A 196 -25.30 21.36 33.18
CA ASP A 196 -25.60 20.87 34.53
C ASP A 196 -25.08 21.82 35.63
N PHE A 197 -24.31 22.86 35.29
CA PHE A 197 -23.68 23.79 36.23
C PHE A 197 -23.15 25.04 35.51
N ILE A 198 -22.81 26.07 36.27
CA ILE A 198 -22.21 27.32 35.80
C ILE A 198 -20.80 27.45 36.39
N LEU A 199 -19.85 27.95 35.59
CA LEU A 199 -18.53 28.34 36.07
C LEU A 199 -18.34 29.84 36.02
N LEU A 200 -17.83 30.40 37.12
CA LEU A 200 -17.31 31.75 37.17
C LEU A 200 -15.78 31.67 37.20
N LYS A 201 -15.14 32.27 36.19
CA LYS A 201 -13.68 32.27 36.05
C LYS A 201 -13.07 33.67 36.14
N LYS A 202 -12.06 33.84 36.99
CA LYS A 202 -11.17 35.01 37.07
C LYS A 202 -9.72 34.52 37.23
N ASP A 203 -8.85 34.84 36.27
CA ASP A 203 -7.46 34.38 36.26
C ASP A 203 -7.32 32.84 36.46
N GLN A 204 -6.73 32.41 37.57
CA GLN A 204 -6.62 30.98 37.96
C GLN A 204 -7.76 30.51 38.86
N LYS A 205 -8.64 31.42 39.32
CA LYS A 205 -9.76 31.11 40.20
C LYS A 205 -10.98 30.64 39.41
N ILE A 206 -11.60 29.55 39.88
CA ILE A 206 -12.79 28.94 39.28
C ILE A 206 -13.77 28.65 40.40
N LEU A 207 -14.98 29.20 40.29
CA LEU A 207 -16.09 28.97 41.21
C LEU A 207 -17.17 28.17 40.48
N PHE A 208 -17.72 27.17 41.16
CA PHE A 208 -18.80 26.33 40.63
C PHE A 208 -20.13 26.78 41.23
N VAL A 209 -21.12 27.03 40.38
CA VAL A 209 -22.44 27.54 40.76
C VAL A 209 -23.52 26.64 40.16
N ASP A 210 -24.63 26.45 40.86
CA ASP A 210 -25.78 25.68 40.38
C ASP A 210 -26.42 26.34 39.14
N LEU A 211 -26.89 25.52 38.20
CA LEU A 211 -27.53 26.01 36.98
C LEU A 211 -28.87 26.71 37.25
N ASN A 212 -29.59 26.31 38.30
CA ASN A 212 -30.87 26.92 38.66
C ASN A 212 -30.72 28.38 39.10
N ASP A 213 -29.50 28.83 39.39
CA ASP A 213 -29.18 30.20 39.76
C ASP A 213 -28.83 31.10 38.56
N LEU A 214 -28.99 30.60 37.33
CA LEU A 214 -28.64 31.31 36.11
C LEU A 214 -29.30 32.69 35.98
N ASP A 215 -30.59 32.77 36.30
CA ASP A 215 -31.40 34.00 36.16
C ASP A 215 -30.84 35.14 37.01
N GLN A 216 -30.25 34.83 38.18
CA GLN A 216 -29.62 35.82 39.05
C GLN A 216 -28.30 36.33 38.46
N LEU A 217 -27.59 35.51 37.67
CA LEU A 217 -26.32 35.87 37.04
C LEU A 217 -26.48 36.53 35.67
N GLU A 218 -27.66 36.47 35.05
CA GLU A 218 -27.90 36.95 33.68
C GLU A 218 -27.79 38.47 33.54
N ASN A 219 -28.18 39.20 34.59
CA ASN A 219 -28.13 40.66 34.60
C ASN A 219 -26.73 41.21 34.96
N ASP A 220 -25.91 40.42 35.68
CA ASP A 220 -24.69 40.91 36.33
C ASP A 220 -23.39 40.49 35.64
N ILE A 221 -23.39 39.40 34.86
CA ILE A 221 -22.20 38.89 34.17
C ILE A 221 -22.48 38.56 32.71
N LYS A 222 -21.65 39.09 31.80
CA LYS A 222 -21.72 38.77 30.36
C LYS A 222 -21.36 37.31 30.09
N GLU A 223 -22.23 36.62 29.36
CA GLU A 223 -21.95 35.28 28.84
C GLU A 223 -20.77 35.30 27.86
N THR A 224 -19.83 34.39 28.04
CA THR A 224 -18.77 34.18 27.05
C THR A 224 -19.05 32.91 26.25
N LYS A 225 -19.46 33.07 24.98
CA LYS A 225 -19.53 31.93 24.05
C LYS A 225 -18.12 31.41 23.75
N ILE A 226 -17.94 30.11 23.90
CA ILE A 226 -16.73 29.40 23.47
C ILE A 226 -16.60 29.55 21.95
N LYS A 227 -15.58 30.28 21.47
CA LYS A 227 -15.26 30.40 20.04
C LYS A 227 -14.47 29.18 19.56
N LYS A 228 -15.17 28.08 19.25
CA LYS A 228 -14.56 26.82 18.80
C LYS A 228 -14.07 26.82 17.34
N SER A 229 -14.73 27.55 16.43
CA SER A 229 -14.54 27.35 14.97
C SER A 229 -13.23 27.92 14.38
N SER A 230 -12.89 29.19 14.65
CA SER A 230 -11.71 29.82 14.02
C SER A 230 -10.37 29.27 14.51
N PHE A 231 -10.34 28.74 15.74
CA PHE A 231 -9.14 28.14 16.32
C PHE A 231 -8.84 26.77 15.68
N LEU A 232 -9.86 25.92 15.50
CA LEU A 232 -9.71 24.60 14.88
C LEU A 232 -9.20 24.70 13.44
N ILE A 233 -9.71 25.67 12.66
CA ILE A 233 -9.25 25.91 11.28
C ILE A 233 -7.79 26.35 11.25
N SER A 234 -7.41 27.31 12.12
CA SER A 234 -6.02 27.79 12.24
C SER A 234 -5.06 26.66 12.60
N LEU A 235 -5.45 25.82 13.55
CA LEU A 235 -4.65 24.67 13.92
C LEU A 235 -4.50 23.67 12.77
N PHE A 236 -5.60 23.23 12.16
CA PHE A 236 -5.55 22.21 11.11
C PHE A 236 -4.69 22.65 9.94
N THR A 237 -4.85 23.90 9.51
CA THR A 237 -4.01 24.51 8.46
C THR A 237 -2.56 24.68 8.91
N SER A 238 -2.29 24.99 10.19
CA SER A 238 -0.91 25.04 10.70
C SER A 238 -0.25 23.67 10.70
N VAL A 239 -0.95 22.61 11.11
CA VAL A 239 -0.46 21.22 11.07
C VAL A 239 -0.10 20.85 9.64
N ILE A 240 -1.02 21.01 8.69
CA ILE A 240 -0.77 20.67 7.28
C ILE A 240 0.41 21.46 6.70
N GLY A 241 0.41 22.79 6.88
CA GLY A 241 1.45 23.66 6.35
C GLY A 241 2.84 23.33 6.91
N CYS A 242 2.95 23.09 8.22
CA CYS A 242 4.23 22.71 8.81
C CYS A 242 4.67 21.30 8.43
N SER A 243 3.75 20.32 8.36
CA SER A 243 4.05 18.97 7.87
C SER A 243 4.68 18.99 6.48
N LEU A 244 4.05 19.72 5.55
CA LEU A 244 4.54 19.84 4.18
C LEU A 244 5.86 20.63 4.11
N LEU A 245 6.03 21.65 4.96
CA LEU A 245 7.29 22.40 5.04
C LEU A 245 8.44 21.52 5.55
N VAL A 246 8.20 20.68 6.56
CA VAL A 246 9.18 19.69 7.04
C VAL A 246 9.51 18.68 5.96
N LEU A 247 8.50 18.17 5.24
CA LEU A 247 8.70 17.26 4.10
C LEU A 247 9.57 17.91 3.01
N GLN A 248 9.27 19.16 2.66
CA GLN A 248 10.00 19.92 1.63
C GLN A 248 11.44 20.21 2.04
N LEU A 249 11.68 20.59 3.29
CA LEU A 249 13.05 20.80 3.81
C LEU A 249 13.81 19.47 3.90
N GLY A 250 13.16 18.40 4.36
CA GLY A 250 13.73 17.05 4.40
C GLY A 250 14.12 16.57 3.00
N TYR A 251 13.28 16.84 2.00
CA TYR A 251 13.60 16.58 0.61
C TYR A 251 14.87 17.31 0.16
N LEU A 252 14.92 18.63 0.34
CA LEU A 252 16.03 19.46 -0.15
C LEU A 252 17.37 19.17 0.57
N VAL A 253 17.34 18.90 1.87
CA VAL A 253 18.55 18.72 2.68
C VAL A 253 19.04 17.28 2.68
N ILE A 254 18.13 16.31 2.69
CA ILE A 254 18.45 14.89 2.88
C ILE A 254 18.15 14.13 1.59
N LEU A 255 16.88 14.00 1.20
CA LEU A 255 16.47 13.05 0.15
C LEU A 255 17.15 13.33 -1.19
N LYS A 256 17.24 14.60 -1.60
CA LYS A 256 17.90 14.99 -2.84
C LYS A 256 19.39 14.61 -2.87
N ARG A 257 20.08 14.59 -1.72
CA ARG A 257 21.49 14.15 -1.65
C ARG A 257 21.66 12.65 -1.86
N PHE A 258 20.60 11.88 -1.67
CA PHE A 258 20.55 10.44 -1.89
C PHE A 258 19.83 10.08 -3.21
N GLU A 259 19.77 11.03 -4.16
CA GLU A 259 19.19 10.83 -5.50
C GLU A 259 17.69 10.48 -5.50
N PHE A 260 16.98 10.86 -4.44
CA PHE A 260 15.52 10.82 -4.42
C PHE A 260 14.97 12.08 -5.06
N GLU A 261 13.96 11.90 -5.89
CA GLU A 261 13.21 12.96 -6.53
C GLU A 261 11.71 12.79 -6.33
N TYR A 262 10.95 13.87 -6.52
CA TYR A 262 9.51 13.76 -6.64
C TYR A 262 9.14 12.95 -7.89
N ILE A 263 8.18 12.03 -7.74
CA ILE A 263 7.66 11.24 -8.86
C ILE A 263 7.08 12.15 -9.93
N HIS A 264 6.36 13.18 -9.49
CA HIS A 264 5.89 14.25 -10.35
C HIS A 264 6.48 15.57 -9.90
N SER A 265 7.15 16.28 -10.81
CA SER A 265 7.79 17.57 -10.54
C SER A 265 6.75 18.62 -10.12
N MET A 266 5.51 18.49 -10.57
CA MET A 266 4.37 19.31 -10.13
C MET A 266 4.07 19.19 -8.62
N ASN A 267 4.39 18.06 -7.98
CA ASN A 267 4.11 17.87 -6.54
C ASN A 267 4.85 18.90 -5.69
N GLN A 268 6.07 19.27 -6.07
CA GLN A 268 6.83 20.30 -5.38
C GLN A 268 6.10 21.65 -5.42
N ILE A 269 5.57 22.03 -6.58
CA ILE A 269 4.81 23.28 -6.76
C ILE A 269 3.51 23.23 -5.96
N ILE A 270 2.79 22.11 -6.04
CA ILE A 270 1.53 21.91 -5.32
C ILE A 270 1.73 22.01 -3.81
N PHE A 271 2.74 21.33 -3.25
CA PHE A 271 3.03 21.40 -1.83
C PHE A 271 3.44 22.79 -1.39
N ASN A 272 4.27 23.48 -2.17
CA ASN A 272 4.64 24.87 -1.93
C ASN A 272 3.42 25.79 -1.92
N LEU A 273 2.48 25.63 -2.85
CA LEU A 273 1.24 26.39 -2.90
C LEU A 273 0.36 26.12 -1.68
N ILE A 274 0.21 24.85 -1.28
CA ILE A 274 -0.57 24.47 -0.10
C ILE A 274 0.04 25.08 1.18
N ILE A 275 1.36 25.07 1.32
CA ILE A 275 2.06 25.72 2.45
C ILE A 275 1.71 27.21 2.49
N LEU A 276 1.82 27.93 1.37
CA LEU A 276 1.48 29.35 1.30
C LEU A 276 0.01 29.63 1.62
N CYS A 277 -0.92 28.82 1.09
CA CYS A 277 -2.33 28.90 1.44
C CYS A 277 -2.58 28.70 2.94
N CYS A 278 -1.90 27.72 3.56
CA CYS A 278 -2.01 27.47 5.00
C CYS A 278 -1.50 28.66 5.83
N PHE A 279 -0.38 29.27 5.44
CA PHE A 279 0.13 30.49 6.09
C PHE A 279 -0.84 31.66 5.90
N PHE A 280 -1.41 31.85 4.70
CA PHE A 280 -2.36 32.91 4.43
C PHE A 280 -3.67 32.76 5.23
N ILE A 281 -4.22 31.55 5.31
CA ILE A 281 -5.41 31.26 6.13
C ILE A 281 -5.13 31.60 7.59
N ASN A 282 -3.97 31.19 8.13
CA ASN A 282 -3.58 31.51 9.49
C ASN A 282 -3.41 33.02 9.72
N TYR A 283 -2.78 33.73 8.78
CA TYR A 283 -2.65 35.18 8.83
C TYR A 283 -4.01 35.90 8.90
N CYS A 284 -4.99 35.44 8.11
CA CYS A 284 -6.36 35.98 8.10
C CYS A 284 -7.09 35.75 9.43
N LEU A 285 -6.83 34.62 10.11
CA LEU A 285 -7.47 34.27 11.38
C LEU A 285 -6.87 35.00 12.60
N ILE A 286 -5.64 35.52 12.50
CA ILE A 286 -5.00 36.26 13.59
C ILE A 286 -5.61 37.66 13.73
N LYS A 287 -6.17 37.94 14.91
CA LYS A 287 -6.79 39.24 15.24
C LYS A 287 -5.86 40.24 15.91
N LYS A 288 -4.83 39.78 16.61
CA LYS A 288 -3.91 40.66 17.35
C LYS A 288 -2.85 41.25 16.42
N LYS A 289 -2.83 42.58 16.26
CA LYS A 289 -1.94 43.31 15.34
C LYS A 289 -0.45 42.95 15.48
N LYS A 290 0.08 42.88 16.71
CA LYS A 290 1.50 42.53 16.97
C LYS A 290 1.87 41.12 16.48
N ILE A 291 1.01 40.13 16.75
CA ILE A 291 1.21 38.74 16.31
C ILE A 291 1.03 38.63 14.80
N LYS A 292 0.08 39.38 14.22
CA LYS A 292 -0.19 39.40 12.79
C LYS A 292 1.02 39.87 11.97
N ILE A 293 1.74 40.89 12.45
CA ILE A 293 2.98 41.39 11.83
C ILE A 293 4.08 40.33 11.89
N GLN A 294 4.30 39.70 13.05
CA GLN A 294 5.30 38.63 13.18
C GLN A 294 5.01 37.44 12.24
N TYR A 295 3.73 37.05 12.14
CA TYR A 295 3.31 35.96 11.26
C TYR A 295 3.49 36.32 9.77
N ALA A 296 3.25 37.58 9.40
CA ALA A 296 3.51 38.06 8.04
C ALA A 296 5.00 38.00 7.69
N LEU A 297 5.89 38.40 8.61
CA LEU A 297 7.34 38.32 8.40
C LEU A 297 7.81 36.86 8.20
N ILE A 298 7.29 35.92 9.00
CA ILE A 298 7.57 34.49 8.84
C ILE A 298 7.04 33.98 7.50
N GLY A 299 5.81 34.34 7.13
CA GLY A 299 5.24 33.98 5.82
C GLY A 299 6.05 34.51 4.65
N CYS A 300 6.55 35.74 4.72
CA CYS A 300 7.44 36.31 3.71
C CYS A 300 8.77 35.56 3.63
N LEU A 301 9.38 35.19 4.77
CA LEU A 301 10.59 34.38 4.79
C LEU A 301 10.36 33.02 4.13
N VAL A 302 9.28 32.32 4.50
CA VAL A 302 8.90 31.03 3.91
C VAL A 302 8.68 31.17 2.40
N PHE A 303 8.00 32.23 1.95
CA PHE A 303 7.82 32.51 0.54
C PHE A 303 9.15 32.70 -0.19
N VAL A 304 10.07 33.51 0.36
CA VAL A 304 11.40 33.72 -0.24
C VAL A 304 12.17 32.41 -0.35
N VAL A 305 12.19 31.60 0.71
CA VAL A 305 12.84 30.28 0.71
C VAL A 305 12.22 29.39 -0.38
N ILE A 306 10.89 29.28 -0.42
CA ILE A 306 10.16 28.49 -1.42
C ILE A 306 10.44 28.99 -2.84
N SER A 307 10.46 30.30 -3.07
CA SER A 307 10.70 30.88 -4.39
C SER A 307 12.12 30.62 -4.89
N ILE A 308 13.13 30.75 -4.02
CA ILE A 308 14.53 30.45 -4.37
C ILE A 308 14.68 28.99 -4.81
N PHE A 309 14.11 28.05 -4.05
CA PHE A 309 14.24 26.62 -4.36
C PHE A 309 13.25 26.12 -5.41
N GLY A 310 12.11 26.80 -5.60
CA GLY A 310 11.08 26.44 -6.57
C GLY A 310 11.43 26.86 -8.00
N PHE A 311 12.14 27.99 -8.17
CA PHE A 311 12.48 28.50 -9.50
C PHE A 311 13.57 27.67 -10.20
N GLN A 312 14.40 26.95 -9.45
CA GLN A 312 15.47 26.11 -9.99
C GLN A 312 14.98 24.80 -10.64
N TYR A 313 13.69 24.47 -10.56
CA TYR A 313 13.16 23.14 -10.89
C TYR A 313 12.10 23.12 -11.99
N PHE A 314 11.95 24.22 -12.74
CA PHE A 314 11.05 24.24 -13.90
C PHE A 314 11.73 23.58 -15.12
N GLN A 315 12.15 22.31 -14.98
CA GLN A 315 12.51 21.47 -16.11
C GLN A 315 11.25 20.84 -16.68
N LYS A 316 11.17 20.83 -18.01
CA LYS A 316 10.02 20.39 -18.78
C LYS A 316 10.24 18.94 -19.20
N ASP A 317 10.46 18.08 -18.22
CA ASP A 317 10.67 16.67 -18.50
C ASP A 317 9.32 16.02 -18.82
N GLU A 318 9.31 15.13 -19.80
CA GLU A 318 8.16 14.26 -20.01
C GLU A 318 8.18 13.17 -18.94
N GLU A 319 7.16 13.17 -18.09
CA GLU A 319 7.06 12.25 -16.95
C GLU A 319 6.11 11.10 -17.24
N ILE A 320 6.64 9.89 -17.21
CA ILE A 320 5.88 8.66 -17.46
C ILE A 320 5.75 7.92 -16.13
N SER A 321 4.51 7.67 -15.72
CA SER A 321 4.20 6.93 -14.52
C SER A 321 3.10 5.92 -14.78
N SER A 322 3.36 4.65 -14.45
CA SER A 322 2.39 3.56 -14.58
C SER A 322 2.34 2.72 -13.31
N PHE A 323 1.14 2.32 -12.90
CA PHE A 323 0.93 1.41 -11.77
C PHE A 323 0.71 -0.01 -12.26
N SER A 324 1.23 -0.98 -11.52
CA SER A 324 0.88 -2.38 -11.72
C SER A 324 -0.61 -2.60 -11.43
N SER A 325 -1.19 -3.67 -11.98
CA SER A 325 -2.60 -4.02 -11.82
C SER A 325 -3.03 -4.16 -10.35
N ASN A 326 -2.12 -4.65 -9.49
CA ASN A 326 -2.35 -4.81 -8.05
C ASN A 326 -2.00 -3.56 -7.21
N LEU A 327 -1.58 -2.46 -7.85
CA LEU A 327 -1.17 -1.19 -7.23
C LEU A 327 0.04 -1.29 -6.27
N LYS A 328 0.73 -2.43 -6.21
CA LYS A 328 1.90 -2.61 -5.34
C LYS A 328 3.14 -1.91 -5.91
N ASN A 329 3.29 -1.94 -7.23
CA ASN A 329 4.47 -1.45 -7.93
C ASN A 329 4.12 -0.28 -8.84
N ARG A 330 5.10 0.60 -9.03
CA ARG A 330 4.96 1.79 -9.86
C ARG A 330 6.24 2.04 -10.64
N ALA A 331 6.13 2.07 -11.96
CA ALA A 331 7.19 2.46 -12.86
C ALA A 331 7.18 3.99 -13.01
N VAL A 332 8.35 4.60 -12.90
CA VAL A 332 8.53 6.06 -12.99
C VAL A 332 9.74 6.33 -13.90
N LEU A 333 9.50 7.04 -15.00
CA LEU A 333 10.53 7.48 -15.94
C LEU A 333 10.36 8.97 -16.20
N LYS A 334 11.48 9.66 -16.42
CA LYS A 334 11.50 11.08 -16.79
C LYS A 334 12.42 11.26 -17.98
N TYR A 335 11.94 11.89 -19.03
CA TYR A 335 12.73 12.18 -20.22
C TYR A 335 12.95 13.69 -20.38
N ASP A 336 14.21 14.10 -20.39
CA ASP A 336 14.63 15.47 -20.73
C ASP A 336 14.95 15.53 -22.23
N ASP A 337 14.09 16.21 -22.98
CA ASP A 337 14.22 16.35 -24.43
C ASP A 337 15.42 17.23 -24.84
N ASN A 338 15.90 18.13 -23.97
CA ASN A 338 17.04 19.00 -24.28
C ASN A 338 18.37 18.27 -24.16
N ASP A 339 18.47 17.41 -23.13
CA ASP A 339 19.67 16.62 -22.83
C ASP A 339 19.63 15.23 -23.49
N HIS A 340 18.55 14.90 -24.21
CA HIS A 340 18.24 13.56 -24.73
C HIS A 340 18.50 12.48 -23.66
N ARG A 341 17.95 12.70 -22.46
CA ARG A 341 18.24 11.90 -21.27
C ARG A 341 16.98 11.26 -20.71
N LEU A 342 16.93 9.93 -20.68
CA LEU A 342 15.91 9.16 -19.99
C LEU A 342 16.43 8.71 -18.63
N ASP A 343 15.85 9.26 -17.57
CA ASP A 343 16.11 8.87 -16.20
C ASP A 343 15.03 7.88 -15.73
N ILE A 344 15.48 6.73 -15.23
CA ILE A 344 14.61 5.69 -14.69
C ILE A 344 14.67 5.73 -13.16
N TYR A 345 13.50 5.61 -12.53
CA TYR A 345 13.37 5.67 -11.09
C TYR A 345 12.66 4.43 -10.54
N HIS A 346 13.18 3.91 -9.42
CA HIS A 346 12.47 2.95 -8.59
C HIS A 346 11.58 3.69 -7.60
N TYR A 347 10.28 3.37 -7.63
CA TYR A 347 9.35 3.84 -6.61
C TYR A 347 9.78 3.29 -5.25
N THR A 348 9.78 4.16 -4.24
CA THR A 348 10.18 3.79 -2.87
C THR A 348 9.03 4.03 -1.91
N TYR A 349 8.66 5.30 -1.68
CA TYR A 349 7.64 5.64 -0.72
C TYR A 349 6.99 7.01 -0.96
N LEU A 350 5.71 7.10 -0.61
CA LEU A 350 4.92 8.34 -0.63
C LEU A 350 4.88 8.96 -2.03
N CYS A 351 5.50 10.13 -2.22
CA CYS A 351 5.54 10.86 -3.50
C CYS A 351 6.95 10.96 -4.09
N PHE A 352 7.89 10.16 -3.59
CA PHE A 352 9.28 10.13 -4.01
C PHE A 352 9.65 8.83 -4.72
N ALA A 353 10.59 8.93 -5.64
CA ALA A 353 11.24 7.80 -6.29
C ALA A 353 12.75 8.06 -6.34
N ARG A 354 13.54 6.99 -6.31
CA ARG A 354 15.00 7.09 -6.35
C ARG A 354 15.49 6.76 -7.76
N LYS A 355 16.39 7.59 -8.28
CA LYS A 355 17.02 7.35 -9.58
C LYS A 355 17.78 6.02 -9.54
N SER A 356 17.54 5.17 -10.54
CA SER A 356 18.17 3.85 -10.64
C SER A 356 19.13 3.76 -11.82
N ASP A 357 18.78 4.37 -12.95
CA ASP A 357 19.54 4.27 -14.19
C ASP A 357 19.31 5.51 -15.07
N THR A 358 20.17 5.67 -16.08
CA THR A 358 20.14 6.79 -17.02
C THR A 358 20.55 6.33 -18.41
N VAL A 359 19.74 6.65 -19.40
CA VAL A 359 20.03 6.38 -20.80
C VAL A 359 20.10 7.70 -21.56
N SER A 360 21.25 7.97 -22.16
CA SER A 360 21.46 9.15 -23.01
C SER A 360 21.18 8.79 -24.48
N THR A 361 19.97 9.06 -24.96
CA THR A 361 19.54 8.80 -26.33
C THR A 361 18.28 9.60 -26.66
N GLU A 362 18.13 10.07 -27.90
CA GLU A 362 16.86 10.63 -28.38
C GLU A 362 15.79 9.53 -28.37
N ILE A 363 14.59 9.87 -27.89
CA ILE A 363 13.45 8.95 -27.83
C ILE A 363 12.39 9.36 -28.84
N LYS A 364 12.13 8.50 -29.83
CA LYS A 364 11.08 8.68 -30.84
C LYS A 364 9.93 7.71 -30.63
N GLY A 365 8.90 8.17 -29.95
CA GLY A 365 7.74 7.36 -29.60
C GLY A 365 8.11 6.28 -28.58
N TYR A 366 7.18 6.04 -27.65
CA TYR A 366 7.39 5.06 -26.60
C TYR A 366 6.12 4.29 -26.31
N HIS A 367 6.31 3.09 -25.76
CA HIS A 367 5.22 2.26 -25.27
C HIS A 367 5.68 1.55 -23.99
N GLY A 368 4.84 1.61 -22.97
CA GLY A 368 5.10 1.04 -21.66
C GLY A 368 4.04 0.02 -21.28
N LYS A 369 4.46 -1.15 -20.79
CA LYS A 369 3.56 -2.25 -20.44
C LYS A 369 4.06 -3.07 -19.27
N TRP A 370 3.16 -3.42 -18.36
CA TRP A 370 3.41 -4.42 -17.32
C TRP A 370 3.28 -5.82 -17.92
N LEU A 371 4.35 -6.63 -17.87
CA LEU A 371 4.31 -8.05 -18.27
C LEU A 371 3.81 -8.93 -17.13
N THR A 372 4.28 -8.64 -15.93
CA THR A 372 3.79 -9.18 -14.66
C THR A 372 3.46 -8.00 -13.76
N ASN A 373 2.92 -8.24 -12.57
CA ASN A 373 2.66 -7.17 -11.60
C ASN A 373 3.93 -6.51 -11.04
N ASP A 374 5.12 -7.06 -11.32
CA ASP A 374 6.42 -6.60 -10.82
C ASP A 374 7.51 -6.52 -11.90
N CYS A 375 7.16 -6.68 -13.18
CA CYS A 375 8.04 -6.47 -14.33
C CYS A 375 7.40 -5.50 -15.32
N TYR A 376 7.97 -4.30 -15.45
CA TYR A 376 7.55 -3.27 -16.39
C TYR A 376 8.53 -3.17 -17.56
N VAL A 377 8.00 -3.12 -18.77
CA VAL A 377 8.76 -3.01 -20.00
C VAL A 377 8.47 -1.67 -20.65
N PHE A 378 9.52 -0.94 -20.99
CA PHE A 378 9.49 0.33 -21.69
C PHE A 378 10.24 0.20 -23.01
N THR A 379 9.51 0.29 -24.12
CA THR A 379 10.10 0.25 -25.47
C THR A 379 10.06 1.63 -26.11
N TYR A 380 11.12 1.98 -26.82
CA TYR A 380 11.25 3.24 -27.54
C TYR A 380 12.10 3.06 -28.79
N ASN A 381 12.01 4.00 -29.74
CA ASN A 381 12.95 4.02 -30.87
C ASN A 381 14.05 5.07 -30.62
N ASN A 382 15.28 4.73 -30.96
CA ASN A 382 16.40 5.68 -30.92
C ASN A 382 16.44 6.57 -32.19
N GLU A 383 17.48 7.41 -32.30
CA GLU A 383 17.73 8.26 -33.47
C GLU A 383 17.71 7.51 -34.80
N GLU A 384 18.25 6.28 -34.81
CA GLU A 384 18.38 5.40 -35.96
C GLU A 384 17.10 4.59 -36.27
N ASN A 385 15.99 4.89 -35.58
CA ASN A 385 14.73 4.13 -35.62
C ASN A 385 14.87 2.65 -35.22
N GLN A 386 15.94 2.28 -34.51
CA GLN A 386 16.08 0.96 -33.92
C GLN A 386 15.24 0.88 -32.64
N LYS A 387 14.52 -0.23 -32.49
CA LYS A 387 13.70 -0.46 -31.30
C LYS A 387 14.60 -0.87 -30.14
N LYS A 388 14.65 -0.03 -29.10
CA LYS A 388 15.35 -0.29 -27.85
C LYS A 388 14.35 -0.60 -26.75
N VAL A 389 14.83 -1.29 -25.71
CA VAL A 389 13.98 -1.71 -24.61
C VAL A 389 14.70 -1.55 -23.27
N TYR A 390 13.94 -1.09 -22.30
CA TYR A 390 14.31 -1.03 -20.90
C TYR A 390 13.34 -1.87 -20.08
N VAL A 391 13.87 -2.67 -19.15
CA VAL A 391 13.06 -3.55 -18.29
C VAL A 391 13.31 -3.19 -16.83
N SER A 392 12.26 -2.78 -16.14
CA SER A 392 12.28 -2.48 -14.71
C SER A 392 11.65 -3.61 -13.92
N THR A 393 12.39 -4.12 -12.93
CA THR A 393 11.96 -5.23 -12.07
C THR A 393 11.83 -4.76 -10.63
N PHE A 394 10.71 -5.06 -9.99
CA PHE A 394 10.38 -4.59 -8.63
C PHE A 394 10.28 -5.73 -7.60
N GLY A 395 10.31 -6.98 -8.04
CA GLY A 395 10.22 -8.15 -7.20
C GLY A 395 11.49 -8.99 -7.19
N ASP A 396 11.50 -10.00 -6.33
CA ASP A 396 12.51 -11.05 -6.27
C ASP A 396 11.81 -12.42 -6.23
N ARG A 397 12.51 -13.48 -6.64
CA ARG A 397 12.05 -14.88 -6.53
C ARG A 397 12.96 -15.76 -5.68
N GLY A 398 14.11 -15.22 -5.25
CA GLY A 398 15.01 -15.88 -4.30
C GLY A 398 14.75 -15.46 -2.86
N ASP A 399 15.70 -15.76 -1.98
CA ASP A 399 15.61 -15.48 -0.54
C ASP A 399 15.94 -14.02 -0.16
N GLY A 400 16.15 -13.13 -1.14
CA GLY A 400 16.49 -11.73 -0.92
C GLY A 400 17.91 -11.46 -0.38
N ILE A 401 18.72 -12.50 -0.17
CA ILE A 401 20.09 -12.41 0.38
C ILE A 401 21.17 -12.55 -0.71
N SER A 402 20.91 -13.32 -1.77
CA SER A 402 21.84 -13.58 -2.88
C SER A 402 21.21 -13.33 -4.24
N TYR A 403 21.93 -12.62 -5.11
CA TYR A 403 21.53 -12.42 -6.51
C TYR A 403 21.74 -13.74 -7.28
N PHE A 404 20.67 -14.31 -7.82
CA PHE A 404 20.74 -15.52 -8.66
C PHE A 404 20.65 -15.16 -10.15
N ASN A 405 21.11 -16.09 -11.00
CA ASN A 405 21.05 -15.94 -12.44
C ASN A 405 19.76 -16.57 -12.98
N ILE A 406 19.01 -15.81 -13.77
CA ILE A 406 17.72 -16.25 -14.32
C ILE A 406 17.94 -17.31 -15.41
N PHE A 407 19.03 -17.22 -16.18
CA PHE A 407 19.27 -18.11 -17.31
C PHE A 407 19.31 -19.59 -16.87
N PRO A 408 20.09 -20.01 -15.85
CA PRO A 408 20.04 -21.38 -15.31
C PRO A 408 18.68 -21.75 -14.69
N THR A 409 17.94 -20.77 -14.17
CA THR A 409 16.62 -20.99 -13.57
C THR A 409 15.61 -21.49 -14.61
N LEU A 410 15.77 -21.08 -15.88
CA LEU A 410 14.93 -21.49 -16.99
C LEU A 410 15.22 -22.91 -17.50
N GLN A 411 16.24 -23.60 -16.97
CA GLN A 411 16.59 -24.98 -17.34
C GLN A 411 15.39 -25.91 -17.26
N GLY A 412 15.13 -26.60 -18.38
CA GLY A 412 13.95 -27.45 -18.58
C GLY A 412 13.14 -27.03 -19.80
N GLU A 413 11.98 -27.66 -19.95
CA GLU A 413 11.02 -27.38 -21.02
C GLU A 413 9.80 -26.62 -20.48
N TRP A 414 9.36 -25.61 -21.22
CA TRP A 414 8.23 -24.76 -20.89
C TRP A 414 7.25 -24.75 -22.05
N PHE A 415 5.95 -24.88 -21.79
CA PHE A 415 4.94 -24.99 -22.84
C PHE A 415 3.71 -24.14 -22.58
N ASN A 416 3.01 -23.74 -23.64
CA ASN A 416 1.71 -23.10 -23.54
C ASN A 416 0.59 -24.15 -23.33
N LYS A 417 -0.32 -23.95 -22.38
CA LYS A 417 -1.45 -24.86 -22.05
C LYS A 417 -2.63 -24.84 -23.04
N ASN A 418 -2.41 -24.55 -24.32
CA ASN A 418 -3.50 -24.54 -25.30
C ASN A 418 -3.69 -25.92 -25.95
N ASN A 419 -4.79 -26.58 -25.56
CA ASN A 419 -5.49 -27.72 -26.18
C ASN A 419 -4.92 -28.27 -27.51
N GLY A 420 -3.87 -29.08 -27.45
CA GLY A 420 -3.55 -30.08 -28.49
C GLY A 420 -2.58 -29.68 -29.60
N GLU A 421 -2.03 -28.46 -29.61
CA GLU A 421 -0.92 -28.10 -30.50
C GLU A 421 0.14 -27.31 -29.70
N THR A 422 1.25 -27.95 -29.34
CA THR A 422 2.42 -27.29 -28.73
C THR A 422 3.11 -26.38 -29.76
N LYS A 423 2.49 -25.24 -30.06
CA LYS A 423 3.02 -24.24 -31.00
C LYS A 423 4.10 -23.37 -30.36
N THR A 424 4.11 -23.19 -29.05
CA THR A 424 5.14 -22.39 -28.38
C THR A 424 5.77 -23.14 -27.22
N TYR A 425 7.09 -23.30 -27.27
CA TYR A 425 7.88 -23.84 -26.16
C TYR A 425 9.20 -23.07 -26.00
N LEU A 426 9.72 -23.07 -24.78
CA LEU A 426 11.07 -22.64 -24.45
C LEU A 426 11.81 -23.85 -23.85
N LYS A 427 13.04 -24.08 -24.31
CA LYS A 427 13.92 -25.11 -23.78
C LYS A 427 15.28 -24.51 -23.52
N GLU A 428 15.75 -24.57 -22.29
CA GLU A 428 17.16 -24.30 -21.98
C GLU A 428 17.89 -25.65 -21.87
N ASN A 429 18.98 -25.78 -22.62
CA ASN A 429 19.83 -26.95 -22.60
C ASN A 429 21.29 -26.53 -22.71
N ALA A 430 22.09 -26.87 -21.69
CA ALA A 430 23.53 -26.73 -21.69
C ALA A 430 24.05 -25.32 -22.06
N GLY A 431 23.35 -24.25 -21.65
CA GLY A 431 23.81 -22.87 -21.89
C GLY A 431 23.22 -22.20 -23.14
N GLN A 432 22.29 -22.86 -23.84
CA GLN A 432 21.57 -22.27 -24.98
C GLN A 432 20.05 -22.33 -24.75
N LEU A 433 19.39 -21.20 -25.01
CA LEU A 433 17.94 -21.07 -24.98
C LEU A 433 17.35 -21.28 -26.37
N THR A 434 16.52 -22.31 -26.52
CA THR A 434 15.73 -22.59 -27.71
C THR A 434 14.30 -22.10 -27.51
N LEU A 435 13.88 -21.09 -28.27
CA LEU A 435 12.51 -20.59 -28.29
C LEU A 435 11.83 -20.97 -29.61
N LYS A 436 10.78 -21.78 -29.54
CA LYS A 436 9.93 -22.08 -30.70
C LYS A 436 8.62 -21.33 -30.57
N ILE A 437 8.22 -20.58 -31.59
CA ILE A 437 6.91 -19.93 -31.72
C ILE A 437 6.30 -20.30 -33.07
N LYS A 438 5.20 -21.05 -33.03
CA LYS A 438 4.55 -21.70 -34.18
C LYS A 438 5.55 -22.56 -34.97
N ASN A 439 5.93 -22.14 -36.17
CA ASN A 439 6.83 -22.86 -37.06
C ASN A 439 8.26 -22.28 -37.06
N LYS A 440 8.52 -21.22 -36.28
CA LYS A 440 9.84 -20.58 -36.21
C LYS A 440 10.53 -21.00 -34.91
N THR A 441 11.71 -21.59 -35.03
CA THR A 441 12.62 -21.86 -33.91
C THR A 441 13.74 -20.82 -33.94
N GLN A 442 14.11 -20.30 -32.78
CA GLN A 442 15.24 -19.39 -32.62
C GLN A 442 16.08 -19.86 -31.45
N TYR A 443 17.40 -19.73 -31.61
CA TYR A 443 18.39 -20.10 -30.60
C TYR A 443 19.05 -18.83 -30.08
N PHE A 444 19.21 -18.77 -28.76
CA PHE A 444 19.85 -17.66 -28.07
C PHE A 444 20.95 -18.22 -27.17
N ASP A 445 22.18 -17.86 -27.46
CA ASP A 445 23.32 -18.18 -26.61
C ASP A 445 23.36 -17.25 -25.38
N ALA A 446 24.12 -17.62 -24.35
CA ALA A 446 24.13 -16.88 -23.09
C ALA A 446 24.56 -15.41 -23.24
N ASP A 447 25.48 -15.12 -24.17
CA ASP A 447 25.96 -13.76 -24.52
C ASP A 447 24.91 -12.94 -25.29
N GLU A 448 23.95 -13.60 -25.93
CA GLU A 448 22.78 -12.99 -26.57
C GLU A 448 21.64 -12.69 -25.57
N THR A 449 21.88 -12.89 -24.28
CA THR A 449 20.93 -12.61 -23.21
C THR A 449 21.44 -11.52 -22.26
N LYS A 450 20.52 -10.67 -21.80
CA LYS A 450 20.78 -9.65 -20.77
C LYS A 450 19.83 -9.86 -19.60
N GLN A 451 20.38 -10.15 -18.43
CA GLN A 451 19.60 -10.23 -17.19
C GLN A 451 19.16 -8.83 -16.75
N ASN A 452 17.88 -8.70 -16.43
CA ASN A 452 17.27 -7.51 -15.85
C ASN A 452 16.72 -7.89 -14.47
N GLY A 453 17.35 -7.38 -13.41
CA GLY A 453 16.96 -7.74 -12.05
C GLY A 453 17.21 -9.23 -11.74
N THR A 454 16.33 -9.81 -10.92
CA THR A 454 16.30 -11.24 -10.63
C THR A 454 15.08 -11.95 -11.24
N ILE A 455 14.27 -11.25 -12.05
CA ILE A 455 13.00 -11.80 -12.56
C ILE A 455 12.77 -11.66 -14.06
N ALA A 456 13.60 -10.93 -14.80
CA ALA A 456 13.46 -10.82 -16.26
C ALA A 456 14.75 -11.01 -17.06
N LEU A 457 14.65 -11.57 -18.25
CA LEU A 457 15.75 -11.79 -19.19
C LEU A 457 15.38 -11.21 -20.56
N THR A 458 16.21 -10.33 -21.11
CA THR A 458 16.07 -9.83 -22.48
C THR A 458 16.86 -10.72 -23.42
N LEU A 459 16.24 -11.17 -24.50
CA LEU A 459 16.88 -11.94 -25.57
C LEU A 459 17.09 -11.04 -26.79
N SER A 460 18.31 -10.97 -27.28
CA SER A 460 18.71 -10.12 -28.40
C SER A 460 19.33 -10.95 -29.52
N LYS A 461 19.22 -10.49 -30.76
CA LYS A 461 19.98 -11.01 -31.91
C LYS A 461 20.57 -9.81 -32.63
N ASP A 462 21.86 -9.88 -32.98
CA ASP A 462 22.57 -8.77 -33.64
C ASP A 462 22.41 -7.42 -32.90
N GLU A 463 22.51 -7.46 -31.56
CA GLU A 463 22.30 -6.31 -30.65
C GLU A 463 20.88 -5.71 -30.64
N GLU A 464 19.91 -6.31 -31.33
CA GLU A 464 18.50 -5.92 -31.34
C GLU A 464 17.67 -6.82 -30.41
N ALA A 465 16.97 -6.23 -29.44
CA ALA A 465 16.13 -6.96 -28.51
C ALA A 465 14.89 -7.53 -29.22
N GLN A 466 14.70 -8.85 -29.17
CA GLN A 466 13.58 -9.54 -29.83
C GLN A 466 12.51 -10.02 -28.85
N TYR A 467 12.94 -10.52 -27.69
CA TYR A 467 12.03 -11.08 -26.68
C TYR A 467 12.40 -10.67 -25.27
N ILE A 468 11.40 -10.68 -24.40
CA ILE A 468 11.59 -10.56 -22.95
C ILE A 468 10.92 -11.75 -22.29
N ILE A 469 11.65 -12.44 -21.43
CA ILE A 469 11.14 -13.48 -20.55
C ILE A 469 11.02 -12.87 -19.15
N ALA A 470 9.84 -12.96 -18.53
CA ALA A 470 9.62 -12.53 -17.16
C ALA A 470 9.03 -13.68 -16.32
N LEU A 471 9.56 -13.87 -15.11
CA LEU A 471 9.05 -14.84 -14.13
C LEU A 471 7.81 -14.26 -13.43
N ASP A 472 6.68 -14.98 -13.43
CA ASP A 472 5.48 -14.58 -12.69
C ASP A 472 5.67 -14.66 -11.17
N GLU A 473 4.80 -13.99 -10.39
CA GLU A 473 4.85 -13.96 -8.91
C GLU A 473 4.69 -15.35 -8.25
N ASN A 474 4.20 -16.36 -8.99
CA ASN A 474 4.06 -17.74 -8.52
C ASN A 474 5.33 -18.58 -8.68
N CYS A 475 6.40 -18.06 -9.27
CA CYS A 475 7.68 -18.76 -9.35
C CYS A 475 8.31 -18.82 -7.97
N ILE A 476 8.58 -20.03 -7.47
CA ILE A 476 9.30 -20.27 -6.22
C ILE A 476 10.64 -20.89 -6.61
N LEU A 477 11.73 -20.51 -5.94
CA LEU A 477 13.05 -21.10 -6.19
C LEU A 477 13.41 -22.07 -5.06
N ASN A 478 14.06 -23.17 -5.40
CA ASN A 478 14.67 -24.11 -4.45
C ASN A 478 16.05 -23.61 -3.98
N GLU A 479 16.71 -24.39 -3.11
CA GLU A 479 18.05 -24.08 -2.57
C GLU A 479 19.14 -23.93 -3.67
N ASP A 480 18.94 -24.54 -4.83
CA ASP A 480 19.83 -24.45 -6.00
C ASP A 480 19.48 -23.29 -6.96
N ASN A 481 18.56 -22.40 -6.59
CA ASN A 481 18.00 -21.33 -7.44
C ASN A 481 17.32 -21.83 -8.72
N LEU A 482 16.78 -23.04 -8.70
CA LEU A 482 15.96 -23.61 -9.76
C LEU A 482 14.49 -23.48 -9.40
N LEU A 483 13.65 -23.38 -10.43
CA LEU A 483 12.23 -23.13 -10.28
C LEU A 483 11.48 -24.37 -9.74
N ASP A 484 10.84 -24.20 -8.58
CA ASP A 484 9.99 -25.18 -7.88
C ASP A 484 8.59 -25.27 -8.52
N LYS A 485 7.72 -26.19 -8.05
CA LYS A 485 6.45 -26.57 -8.70
C LYS A 485 5.55 -25.36 -8.96
N ASN A 486 4.90 -25.37 -10.14
CA ASN A 486 3.80 -24.48 -10.56
C ASN A 486 4.12 -23.03 -10.93
N GLY A 487 5.37 -22.71 -11.25
CA GLY A 487 5.74 -21.41 -11.82
C GLY A 487 5.29 -21.21 -13.28
N THR A 488 4.99 -19.96 -13.63
CA THR A 488 4.72 -19.54 -15.01
C THR A 488 5.68 -18.44 -15.44
N ILE A 489 5.95 -18.39 -16.75
CA ILE A 489 6.75 -17.31 -17.34
C ILE A 489 5.93 -16.61 -18.42
N GLN A 490 6.15 -15.31 -18.56
CA GLN A 490 5.62 -14.52 -19.65
C GLN A 490 6.72 -14.31 -20.69
N ILE A 491 6.47 -14.73 -21.93
CA ILE A 491 7.32 -14.39 -23.07
C ILE A 491 6.63 -13.27 -23.84
N TYR A 492 7.32 -12.13 -23.96
CA TYR A 492 6.86 -10.99 -24.72
C TYR A 492 7.66 -10.84 -26.01
N ASN A 493 6.97 -10.82 -27.15
CA ASN A 493 7.55 -10.58 -28.46
C ASN A 493 7.52 -9.08 -28.77
N LEU A 494 8.70 -8.48 -28.87
CA LEU A 494 8.86 -7.03 -29.08
C LEU A 494 8.40 -6.58 -30.47
N GLN A 495 8.53 -7.43 -31.49
CA GLN A 495 8.15 -7.10 -32.87
C GLN A 495 6.63 -7.10 -33.08
N LYS A 496 5.92 -8.04 -32.44
CA LYS A 496 4.47 -8.23 -32.59
C LYS A 496 3.63 -7.58 -31.49
N ASP A 497 4.27 -7.01 -30.46
CA ASP A 497 3.61 -6.47 -29.26
C ASP A 497 2.59 -7.46 -28.67
N SER A 498 3.03 -8.69 -28.43
CA SER A 498 2.18 -9.77 -27.91
C SER A 498 2.92 -10.59 -26.87
N SER A 499 2.20 -11.05 -25.86
CA SER A 499 2.73 -11.88 -24.79
C SER A 499 2.05 -13.24 -24.75
N VAL A 500 2.80 -14.27 -24.36
CA VAL A 500 2.31 -15.63 -24.16
C VAL A 500 2.80 -16.16 -22.82
N THR A 501 1.91 -16.77 -22.06
CA THR A 501 2.24 -17.43 -20.81
C THR A 501 2.66 -18.87 -21.09
N LEU A 502 3.82 -19.27 -20.58
CA LEU A 502 4.29 -20.65 -20.58
C LEU A 502 4.30 -21.21 -19.17
N TYR A 503 4.09 -22.52 -19.10
CA TYR A 503 4.04 -23.30 -17.87
C TYR A 503 5.25 -24.21 -17.83
N CYS A 504 5.86 -24.34 -16.66
CA CYS A 504 6.98 -25.25 -16.47
C CYS A 504 6.53 -26.69 -16.71
N GLY A 505 7.21 -27.37 -17.62
CA GLY A 505 7.01 -28.78 -17.95
C GLY A 505 8.03 -29.72 -17.33
N THR A 506 9.12 -29.19 -16.80
CA THR A 506 10.21 -29.95 -16.19
C THR A 506 10.28 -29.62 -14.72
N TYR A 507 9.63 -30.45 -13.89
CA TYR A 507 9.70 -30.32 -12.43
C TYR A 507 11.09 -30.74 -11.93
N LYS A 508 11.62 -30.02 -10.96
CA LYS A 508 12.99 -30.22 -10.47
C LYS A 508 13.14 -30.81 -9.08
N GLU A 509 12.09 -30.93 -8.27
CA GLU A 509 12.24 -31.50 -6.91
C GLU A 509 11.01 -32.26 -6.39
N ASP A 510 10.83 -33.50 -6.83
CA ASP A 510 10.19 -34.51 -5.99
C ASP A 510 10.64 -35.91 -6.39
N LYS A 511 11.43 -36.59 -5.55
CA LYS A 511 11.91 -37.95 -5.85
C LYS A 511 10.77 -38.94 -6.10
N LYS A 512 9.61 -38.76 -5.47
CA LYS A 512 8.45 -39.66 -5.69
C LYS A 512 7.75 -39.40 -7.01
N GLU A 513 7.60 -38.13 -7.39
CA GLU A 513 6.99 -37.76 -8.67
C GLU A 513 7.96 -38.07 -9.83
N GLN A 514 9.27 -37.91 -9.61
CA GLN A 514 10.30 -38.39 -10.53
C GLN A 514 10.28 -39.92 -10.63
N GLU A 515 10.10 -40.65 -9.53
CA GLU A 515 9.89 -42.10 -9.58
C GLU A 515 8.63 -42.46 -10.37
N GLU A 516 7.51 -41.73 -10.23
CA GLU A 516 6.29 -41.96 -11.01
C GLU A 516 6.47 -41.64 -12.50
N ILE A 517 7.14 -40.54 -12.84
CA ILE A 517 7.47 -40.14 -14.21
C ILE A 517 8.44 -41.14 -14.83
N ASP A 518 9.50 -41.54 -14.11
CA ASP A 518 10.44 -42.56 -14.55
C ASP A 518 9.74 -43.91 -14.71
N ASN A 519 8.76 -44.22 -13.86
CA ASN A 519 7.92 -45.40 -13.99
C ASN A 519 7.02 -45.33 -15.22
N ASP A 520 6.47 -44.16 -15.57
CA ASP A 520 5.69 -43.97 -16.80
C ASP A 520 6.58 -44.08 -18.05
N TYR A 521 7.75 -43.43 -18.07
CA TYR A 521 8.71 -43.60 -19.17
C TYR A 521 9.19 -45.05 -19.30
N ARG A 522 9.44 -45.74 -18.18
CA ARG A 522 9.75 -47.19 -18.18
C ARG A 522 8.57 -48.02 -18.68
N LYS A 523 7.33 -47.62 -18.41
CA LYS A 523 6.12 -48.28 -18.93
C LYS A 523 6.01 -48.08 -20.45
N GLN A 524 6.20 -46.87 -20.95
CA GLN A 524 6.22 -46.56 -22.38
C GLN A 524 7.31 -47.37 -23.12
N ALA A 525 8.53 -47.43 -22.56
CA ALA A 525 9.61 -48.26 -23.08
C ALA A 525 9.23 -49.75 -23.14
N LYS A 526 8.62 -50.30 -22.08
CA LYS A 526 8.13 -51.69 -22.07
C LYS A 526 7.03 -51.92 -23.11
N GLU A 527 6.09 -51.00 -23.25
CA GLU A 527 5.02 -51.09 -24.26
C GLU A 527 5.58 -51.07 -25.69
N LEU A 528 6.58 -50.22 -25.96
CA LEU A 528 7.29 -50.17 -27.23
C LEU A 528 7.97 -51.51 -27.55
N VAL A 529 8.79 -52.02 -26.62
CA VAL A 529 9.50 -53.30 -26.79
C VAL A 529 8.51 -54.45 -26.97
N ASN A 530 7.43 -54.48 -26.18
CA ASN A 530 6.38 -55.51 -26.30
C ASN A 530 5.68 -55.45 -27.66
N LYS A 531 5.41 -54.25 -28.19
CA LYS A 531 4.86 -54.09 -29.55
C LYS A 531 5.82 -54.65 -30.59
N MET A 532 7.11 -54.31 -30.52
CA MET A 532 8.12 -54.82 -31.46
C MET A 532 8.20 -56.36 -31.43
N VAL A 533 8.22 -56.95 -30.23
CA VAL A 533 8.23 -58.41 -30.05
C VAL A 533 6.96 -59.04 -30.60
N ALA A 534 5.79 -58.43 -30.38
CA ALA A 534 4.52 -58.95 -30.89
C ALA A 534 4.48 -58.98 -32.43
N TYR A 535 4.97 -57.93 -33.09
CA TYR A 535 5.07 -57.90 -34.55
C TYR A 535 5.98 -59.00 -35.08
N LEU A 536 7.20 -59.12 -34.54
CA LEU A 536 8.17 -60.12 -34.99
C LEU A 536 7.74 -61.57 -34.67
N LYS A 537 6.98 -61.77 -33.60
CA LYS A 537 6.41 -63.09 -33.25
C LYS A 537 5.26 -63.48 -34.18
N LYS A 538 4.44 -62.52 -34.62
CA LYS A 538 3.35 -62.76 -35.58
C LYS A 538 3.92 -63.16 -36.95
N ASP A 539 4.89 -62.39 -37.44
CA ASP A 539 5.64 -62.73 -38.64
C ASP A 539 7.00 -62.02 -38.64
N SER A 540 8.07 -62.80 -38.56
CA SER A 540 9.46 -62.30 -38.53
C SER A 540 9.94 -61.69 -39.85
N THR A 541 9.22 -61.90 -40.96
CA THR A 541 9.55 -61.35 -42.29
C THR A 541 8.88 -60.00 -42.54
N LEU A 542 7.87 -59.65 -41.74
CA LEU A 542 7.12 -58.38 -41.78
C LEU A 542 6.74 -57.94 -43.21
N PRO A 543 6.10 -58.80 -44.03
CA PRO A 543 5.94 -58.54 -45.46
C PRO A 543 5.02 -57.35 -45.77
N ASP A 544 3.95 -57.16 -44.99
CA ASP A 544 2.96 -56.09 -45.12
C ASP A 544 3.01 -55.08 -43.96
N PHE A 545 4.20 -54.81 -43.41
CA PHE A 545 4.33 -53.85 -42.30
C PHE A 545 4.16 -52.41 -42.79
N ASP A 546 3.21 -51.70 -42.19
CA ASP A 546 2.90 -50.29 -42.45
C ASP A 546 3.90 -49.41 -41.68
N ASP A 547 4.88 -48.87 -42.39
CA ASP A 547 5.91 -48.00 -41.81
C ASP A 547 5.31 -46.71 -41.27
N ARG A 548 5.67 -46.37 -40.03
CA ARG A 548 5.29 -45.11 -39.39
C ARG A 548 6.53 -44.41 -38.87
N GLU A 549 6.43 -43.10 -38.68
CA GLU A 549 7.53 -42.25 -38.19
C GLU A 549 8.20 -42.79 -36.91
N SER A 550 7.45 -43.44 -36.02
CA SER A 550 7.96 -43.96 -34.74
C SER A 550 8.36 -45.45 -34.76
N LEU A 551 7.93 -46.22 -35.75
CA LEU A 551 8.18 -47.66 -35.84
C LEU A 551 8.11 -48.09 -37.31
N PHE A 552 9.22 -48.59 -37.85
CA PHE A 552 9.36 -48.89 -39.28
C PHE A 552 10.29 -50.09 -39.52
N LYS A 553 10.12 -50.72 -40.68
CA LYS A 553 10.90 -51.86 -41.15
C LYS A 553 12.04 -51.40 -42.04
N VAL A 554 13.23 -51.91 -41.78
CA VAL A 554 14.43 -51.67 -42.59
C VAL A 554 14.86 -52.99 -43.23
N PRO A 555 14.76 -53.13 -44.56
CA PRO A 555 15.27 -54.31 -45.25
C PRO A 555 16.80 -54.27 -45.29
N SER A 556 17.45 -55.04 -44.41
CA SER A 556 18.90 -55.20 -44.36
C SER A 556 19.27 -56.60 -43.88
N SER A 557 20.26 -57.21 -44.54
CA SER A 557 20.85 -58.50 -44.16
C SER A 557 22.19 -58.35 -43.42
N SER A 558 22.61 -57.11 -43.15
CA SER A 558 23.86 -56.81 -42.46
C SER A 558 23.83 -57.28 -41.01
N ASN A 559 24.98 -57.74 -40.51
CA ASN A 559 25.22 -58.06 -39.10
C ASN A 559 26.19 -57.05 -38.44
N ASP A 560 26.33 -55.86 -39.04
CA ASP A 560 27.13 -54.76 -38.51
C ASP A 560 26.18 -53.68 -37.95
N PHE A 561 26.32 -53.39 -36.65
CA PHE A 561 25.55 -52.36 -35.95
C PHE A 561 25.53 -51.03 -36.70
N TYR A 562 26.67 -50.59 -37.19
CA TYR A 562 26.83 -49.27 -37.81
C TYR A 562 26.12 -49.20 -39.17
N VAL A 563 26.22 -50.28 -39.95
CA VAL A 563 25.54 -50.39 -41.25
C VAL A 563 24.03 -50.43 -41.05
N VAL A 564 23.55 -51.22 -40.10
CA VAL A 564 22.11 -51.34 -39.82
C VAL A 564 21.55 -50.01 -39.29
N THR A 565 22.27 -49.31 -38.40
CA THR A 565 21.85 -47.99 -37.89
C THR A 565 21.82 -46.94 -39.00
N ARG A 566 22.81 -46.92 -39.89
CA ARG A 566 22.80 -46.05 -41.07
C ARG A 566 21.59 -46.35 -41.97
N ASP A 567 21.39 -47.62 -42.33
CA ASP A 567 20.27 -48.02 -43.19
C ASP A 567 18.93 -47.62 -42.56
N ALA A 568 18.82 -47.74 -41.24
CA ALA A 568 17.64 -47.32 -40.50
C ALA A 568 17.41 -45.81 -40.56
N TYR A 569 18.48 -45.02 -40.37
CA TYR A 569 18.38 -43.57 -40.48
C TYR A 569 18.01 -43.13 -41.90
N PHE A 570 18.66 -43.67 -42.92
CA PHE A 570 18.36 -43.34 -44.33
C PHE A 570 16.96 -43.76 -44.74
N HIS A 571 16.44 -44.87 -44.20
CA HIS A 571 15.05 -45.26 -44.39
C HIS A 571 14.11 -44.26 -43.72
N SER A 572 14.43 -43.82 -42.49
CA SER A 572 13.62 -42.84 -41.77
C SER A 572 13.51 -41.50 -42.52
N LEU A 573 14.61 -41.03 -43.14
CA LEU A 573 14.60 -39.81 -43.97
C LEU A 573 13.59 -39.87 -45.13
N LYS A 574 13.33 -41.06 -45.68
CA LYS A 574 12.32 -41.24 -46.74
C LYS A 574 10.89 -41.12 -46.21
N LEU A 575 10.67 -41.47 -44.94
CA LEU A 575 9.37 -41.36 -44.28
C LEU A 575 9.05 -39.90 -43.90
N PHE A 576 10.07 -39.10 -43.56
CA PHE A 576 9.92 -37.70 -43.12
C PHE A 576 9.91 -36.66 -44.26
N LYS A 577 9.76 -37.07 -45.52
CA LYS A 577 9.87 -36.19 -46.68
C LYS A 577 8.93 -34.98 -46.57
N GLN A 578 9.50 -33.79 -46.38
CA GLN A 578 8.80 -32.52 -46.58
C GLN A 578 8.89 -32.15 -48.06
N ASP A 579 7.75 -31.84 -48.68
CA ASP A 579 7.74 -31.30 -50.04
C ASP A 579 8.55 -29.98 -50.07
N GLU A 580 9.43 -29.83 -51.07
CA GLU A 580 10.19 -28.61 -51.44
C GLU A 580 11.53 -28.29 -50.73
N ALA A 581 12.00 -29.07 -49.75
CA ALA A 581 13.31 -28.84 -49.10
C ALA A 581 14.44 -29.76 -49.63
N GLN A 582 15.66 -29.24 -49.81
CA GLN A 582 16.86 -30.04 -50.05
C GLN A 582 17.61 -30.22 -48.72
N GLU A 583 17.79 -31.46 -48.29
CA GLU A 583 18.53 -31.80 -47.08
C GLU A 583 19.77 -32.59 -47.44
N THR A 584 20.93 -32.14 -46.97
CA THR A 584 22.20 -32.90 -47.03
C THR A 584 22.69 -33.12 -45.62
N GLY A 585 23.43 -34.20 -45.37
CA GLY A 585 23.95 -34.41 -44.03
C GLY A 585 24.99 -35.52 -43.95
N GLN A 586 25.59 -35.65 -42.78
CA GLN A 586 26.65 -36.59 -42.47
C GLN A 586 26.43 -37.17 -41.09
N ILE A 587 26.30 -38.49 -40.98
CA ILE A 587 26.39 -39.14 -39.66
C ILE A 587 27.81 -38.97 -39.14
N LYS A 588 27.94 -38.47 -37.91
CA LYS A 588 29.20 -38.20 -37.23
C LYS A 588 29.63 -39.38 -36.38
N GLN A 589 28.73 -39.88 -35.56
CA GLN A 589 29.06 -40.90 -34.57
C GLN A 589 27.88 -41.83 -34.33
N ILE A 590 28.18 -43.12 -34.15
CA ILE A 590 27.21 -44.14 -33.75
C ILE A 590 27.74 -44.84 -32.50
N LYS A 591 26.94 -44.92 -31.45
CA LYS A 591 27.24 -45.59 -30.18
C LYS A 591 26.18 -46.63 -29.85
N VAL A 592 26.57 -47.90 -29.77
CA VAL A 592 25.70 -48.97 -29.29
C VAL A 592 25.80 -49.01 -27.76
N LEU A 593 24.74 -48.54 -27.11
CA LEU A 593 24.68 -48.34 -25.67
C LEU A 593 24.33 -49.63 -24.91
N ALA A 594 23.54 -50.51 -25.53
CA ALA A 594 23.13 -51.79 -24.94
C ALA A 594 22.70 -52.81 -26.00
N GLY A 595 22.80 -54.10 -25.66
CA GLY A 595 22.26 -55.22 -26.42
C GLY A 595 23.25 -55.94 -27.33
N ASP A 596 22.71 -56.76 -28.22
CA ASP A 596 23.46 -57.50 -29.24
C ASP A 596 22.86 -57.26 -30.63
N ILE A 597 23.48 -57.75 -31.70
CA ILE A 597 23.05 -57.48 -33.08
C ILE A 597 21.60 -57.90 -33.37
N ASN A 598 21.01 -58.80 -32.58
CA ASN A 598 19.61 -59.20 -32.74
C ASN A 598 18.64 -58.26 -32.04
N ASP A 599 19.10 -57.50 -31.04
CA ASP A 599 18.31 -56.55 -30.28
C ASP A 599 19.22 -55.54 -29.55
N PHE A 600 19.30 -54.32 -30.06
CA PHE A 600 20.22 -53.31 -29.53
C PHE A 600 19.63 -51.91 -29.50
N TYR A 601 20.15 -51.12 -28.56
CA TYR A 601 19.85 -49.71 -28.38
C TYR A 601 21.05 -48.88 -28.80
N VAL A 602 20.81 -47.93 -29.71
CA VAL A 602 21.86 -47.16 -30.36
C VAL A 602 21.55 -45.66 -30.31
N GLU A 603 22.60 -44.89 -30.04
CA GLU A 603 22.65 -43.44 -30.18
C GLU A 603 23.41 -43.08 -31.46
N MET A 604 22.88 -42.16 -32.25
CA MET A 604 23.49 -41.69 -33.48
C MET A 604 23.46 -40.17 -33.52
N THR A 605 24.62 -39.56 -33.72
CA THR A 605 24.77 -38.12 -33.93
C THR A 605 25.09 -37.84 -35.40
N TYR A 606 24.41 -36.87 -36.00
CA TYR A 606 24.60 -36.47 -37.38
C TYR A 606 24.49 -34.96 -37.53
N THR A 607 25.16 -34.41 -38.54
CA THR A 607 25.00 -33.04 -38.99
C THR A 607 24.03 -33.04 -40.16
N SER A 608 23.01 -32.19 -40.13
CA SER A 608 22.09 -31.96 -41.25
C SER A 608 22.15 -30.50 -41.67
N THR A 609 22.18 -30.29 -42.98
CA THR A 609 22.16 -29.00 -43.66
C THR A 609 20.90 -28.97 -44.54
N ILE A 610 19.93 -28.17 -44.14
CA ILE A 610 18.65 -28.02 -44.84
C ILE A 610 18.69 -26.71 -45.62
N THR A 611 18.45 -26.81 -46.93
CA THR A 611 18.27 -25.67 -47.83
C THR A 611 16.81 -25.57 -48.24
N TYR A 612 16.18 -24.45 -47.89
CA TYR A 612 14.79 -24.16 -48.22
C TYR A 612 14.67 -22.74 -48.76
N LEU A 613 14.09 -22.57 -49.96
CA LEU A 613 13.93 -21.26 -50.64
C LEU A 613 15.23 -20.43 -50.76
N GLY A 614 16.40 -21.07 -50.82
CA GLY A 614 17.70 -20.40 -50.94
C GLY A 614 18.39 -20.04 -49.62
N GLU A 615 17.74 -20.26 -48.47
CA GLU A 615 18.36 -20.17 -47.15
C GLU A 615 18.88 -21.55 -46.72
N THR A 616 20.05 -21.60 -46.08
CA THR A 616 20.70 -22.86 -45.65
C THR A 616 20.96 -22.83 -44.14
N GLU A 617 20.47 -23.82 -43.42
CA GLU A 617 20.66 -23.99 -41.98
C GLU A 617 21.37 -25.31 -41.70
N THR A 618 22.41 -25.31 -40.85
CA THR A 618 23.15 -26.52 -40.47
C THR A 618 23.02 -26.76 -38.97
N MET A 619 22.68 -27.99 -38.57
CA MET A 619 22.44 -28.38 -37.18
C MET A 619 23.00 -29.77 -36.89
N ASP A 620 23.53 -29.95 -35.68
CA ASP A 620 23.91 -31.26 -35.15
C ASP A 620 22.76 -31.85 -34.33
N ILE A 621 22.33 -33.05 -34.69
CA ILE A 621 21.17 -33.72 -34.11
C ILE A 621 21.60 -35.09 -33.60
N THR A 622 21.03 -35.52 -32.47
CA THR A 622 21.22 -36.86 -31.92
C THR A 622 19.90 -37.61 -31.85
N TYR A 623 19.88 -38.82 -32.37
CA TYR A 623 18.75 -39.75 -32.34
C TYR A 623 19.07 -41.03 -31.60
N HIS A 624 18.01 -41.63 -31.05
CA HIS A 624 18.07 -42.89 -30.34
C HIS A 624 17.11 -43.90 -30.97
N TYR A 625 17.63 -45.06 -31.34
CA TYR A 625 16.84 -46.15 -31.91
C TYR A 625 16.93 -47.41 -31.06
N ARG A 626 15.81 -48.13 -30.97
CA ARG A 626 15.79 -49.53 -30.57
C ARG A 626 15.62 -50.36 -31.84
N ILE A 627 16.56 -51.25 -32.11
CA ILE A 627 16.63 -52.02 -33.36
C ILE A 627 16.57 -53.50 -33.02
N LYS A 628 15.61 -54.22 -33.62
CA LYS A 628 15.40 -55.65 -33.38
C LYS A 628 15.34 -56.45 -34.68
N LYS A 629 16.10 -57.54 -34.74
CA LYS A 629 16.29 -58.35 -35.93
C LYS A 629 15.09 -59.26 -36.21
N GLY A 630 14.60 -59.23 -37.44
CA GLY A 630 13.69 -60.20 -38.04
C GLY A 630 14.44 -61.23 -38.89
N LYS A 631 13.73 -62.00 -39.71
CA LYS A 631 14.36 -63.04 -40.55
C LYS A 631 15.24 -62.44 -41.65
N ASP A 632 14.69 -61.46 -42.38
CA ASP A 632 15.32 -60.81 -43.54
C ASP A 632 15.24 -59.28 -43.46
N CYS A 633 15.07 -58.73 -42.25
CA CYS A 633 14.94 -57.30 -42.00
C CYS A 633 15.25 -56.94 -40.54
N TYR A 634 15.25 -55.64 -40.24
CA TYR A 634 15.23 -55.11 -38.89
C TYR A 634 13.96 -54.30 -38.67
N LEU A 635 13.35 -54.45 -37.50
CA LEU A 635 12.29 -53.57 -37.01
C LEU A 635 12.94 -52.50 -36.14
N VAL A 636 12.72 -51.24 -36.49
CA VAL A 636 13.37 -50.09 -35.86
C VAL A 636 12.30 -49.22 -35.21
N ALA A 637 12.51 -48.88 -33.95
CA ALA A 637 11.68 -47.97 -33.19
C ALA A 637 12.46 -46.71 -32.80
N PHE A 638 11.86 -45.56 -33.02
CA PHE A 638 12.34 -44.31 -32.47
C PHE A 638 12.11 -44.30 -30.96
N VAL A 639 13.15 -44.00 -30.19
CA VAL A 639 13.06 -43.89 -28.74
C VAL A 639 12.93 -42.42 -28.38
N GLY A 640 11.75 -42.06 -27.88
CA GLY A 640 11.43 -40.69 -27.48
C GLY A 640 12.33 -40.17 -26.35
N TYR A 641 12.39 -38.85 -26.23
CA TYR A 641 13.18 -38.18 -25.20
C TYR A 641 12.84 -38.71 -23.79
N ARG A 642 13.87 -39.01 -22.99
CA ARG A 642 13.81 -39.61 -21.63
C ARG A 642 13.24 -41.03 -21.52
N VAL A 643 12.79 -41.64 -22.62
CA VAL A 643 12.36 -43.04 -22.62
C VAL A 643 13.60 -43.96 -22.57
N PRO A 644 13.74 -44.84 -21.56
CA PRO A 644 14.90 -45.73 -21.46
C PRO A 644 14.83 -46.82 -22.54
N GLY A 645 15.56 -46.61 -23.64
CA GLY A 645 15.59 -47.56 -24.78
C GLY A 645 16.41 -48.82 -24.53
N ASP A 646 17.18 -48.88 -23.44
CA ASP A 646 18.00 -50.01 -23.01
C ASP A 646 17.23 -51.05 -22.18
N ILE A 647 15.93 -50.87 -21.93
CA ILE A 647 15.12 -51.83 -21.16
C ILE A 647 15.25 -53.24 -21.74
N GLY A 648 15.55 -54.18 -20.85
CA GLY A 648 15.69 -55.61 -21.16
C GLY A 648 16.97 -55.98 -21.89
N LEU A 649 17.91 -55.04 -22.09
CA LEU A 649 19.21 -55.30 -22.68
C LEU A 649 20.33 -55.26 -21.65
N VAL A 650 21.42 -55.92 -21.98
CA VAL A 650 22.69 -55.82 -21.26
C VAL A 650 23.43 -54.60 -21.79
N LYS A 651 23.86 -53.69 -20.89
CA LYS A 651 24.65 -52.51 -21.29
C LYS A 651 25.99 -52.93 -21.88
N CYS A 652 26.40 -52.24 -22.93
CA CYS A 652 27.73 -52.39 -23.50
C CYS A 652 28.72 -51.60 -22.64
N ASP A 653 29.64 -52.29 -21.97
CA ASP A 653 30.72 -51.68 -21.21
C ASP A 653 32.06 -52.36 -21.57
N PRO A 654 32.99 -51.65 -22.27
CA PRO A 654 32.86 -50.28 -22.74
C PRO A 654 31.81 -50.14 -23.86
N VAL A 655 31.30 -48.92 -24.04
CA VAL A 655 30.37 -48.58 -25.13
C VAL A 655 31.03 -48.91 -26.47
N ILE A 656 30.28 -49.58 -27.35
CA ILE A 656 30.75 -49.89 -28.70
C ILE A 656 30.45 -48.68 -29.57
N GLU A 657 31.47 -47.90 -29.93
CA GLU A 657 31.30 -46.68 -30.70
C GLU A 657 32.20 -46.61 -31.95
N LYS A 658 31.74 -45.86 -32.94
CA LYS A 658 32.48 -45.58 -34.18
C LYS A 658 32.24 -44.15 -34.62
N ASP A 659 33.32 -43.41 -34.81
CA ASP A 659 33.32 -42.15 -35.56
C ASP A 659 33.28 -42.47 -37.05
N VAL A 660 32.28 -41.92 -37.74
CA VAL A 660 32.03 -42.08 -39.17
C VAL A 660 31.96 -40.73 -39.87
N SER A 661 32.40 -39.66 -39.21
CA SER A 661 32.31 -38.28 -39.69
C SER A 661 33.03 -37.99 -41.01
N THR A 662 34.02 -38.81 -41.37
CA THR A 662 34.78 -38.71 -42.63
C THR A 662 34.45 -39.81 -43.64
N ASN A 663 33.45 -40.67 -43.34
CA ASN A 663 33.09 -41.78 -44.22
C ASN A 663 31.91 -41.39 -45.12
N GLU A 664 32.16 -41.37 -46.44
CA GLU A 664 31.17 -41.01 -47.45
C GLU A 664 29.95 -41.95 -47.48
N ASP A 665 30.10 -43.21 -47.06
CA ASP A 665 28.99 -44.16 -46.96
C ASP A 665 27.92 -43.73 -45.93
N TYR A 666 28.24 -42.75 -45.08
CA TYR A 666 27.40 -42.20 -44.01
C TYR A 666 26.92 -40.76 -44.31
N ALA A 667 27.25 -40.26 -45.49
CA ALA A 667 26.71 -39.03 -46.04
C ALA A 667 25.35 -39.29 -46.72
N TYR A 668 24.47 -38.30 -46.76
CA TYR A 668 23.21 -38.37 -47.49
C TYR A 668 22.83 -37.05 -48.14
N SER A 669 21.97 -37.14 -49.16
CA SER A 669 21.29 -36.02 -49.80
C SER A 669 19.87 -36.46 -50.17
N VAL A 670 18.87 -35.70 -49.75
CA VAL A 670 17.45 -35.98 -49.98
C VAL A 670 16.76 -34.68 -50.41
N GLY A 671 16.08 -34.69 -51.57
CA GLY A 671 15.43 -33.49 -52.14
C GLY A 671 16.30 -32.76 -53.16
N GLY A 672 15.69 -32.32 -54.27
CA GLY A 672 16.38 -31.80 -55.47
C GLY A 672 16.68 -32.89 -56.52
N GLN A 673 16.47 -32.58 -57.81
CA GLN A 673 16.71 -33.46 -58.97
C GLN A 673 18.16 -33.95 -59.08
#